data_AF-A0A8J6KYM2-F1
#
_entry.id   AF-A0A8J6KYM2-F1
#
_cell.length_a   1.000
_cell.length_b   1.000
_cell.length_c   1.000
_cell.angle_alpha   90.00
_cell.angle_beta   90.00
_cell.angle_gamma   90.00
#
_symmetry.space_group_name_H-M   'P 1'
#
loop_
_entity.id
_entity.type
_entity.pdbx_description
1 polymer ?
#
loop_
_entity_poly.entity_id
_entity_poly.type
_entity_poly.pdbx_seq_one_letter_code
_entity_poly.pdbx_strand_id
1 'polypeptide(L)'
;MASGGPRVLVVGGGIAGLGAAQRLCRHPAASHLRVLEATAGAGGRIRSERCFGGVVELGAHWIHGPSQGNPVFQLAAEFGLLGEKELSEENQLVETGGHVALPSMSCTSSGASVSLELVTEMGSLFYGLIDQTREFLNAPETPMASVGEFLKKELRQQVASWTEDEDTKKLKLAILNTFFNIECCVSGTHSMDLVALAPFGEYTVLPGLDCTLAGGYQGLTNRILASLPKDSMVFNKPVKTIHWNGSFQEAAFPGEIFPVLVECEDGTRLPAHHVIVTVPLGFLKEHQDTFFEPPLPDKKAEAINKIGFGTNNKVFLEFEEPFWEPYCQFIQVVWEDTSPLQDTALSLQDTWFKKLIGFLVLPPFESSHVLCGFIAGLDSEFMETLSDEEMLLSLTQVLRRVTGNPQLPAAKSVLRSRWHSAPYTRGSYSYVAVGSTGDDLDLLAQPLPADGTGTQHIPLSGRNPLFQELLGLKPHLLVLNKIDLADLIEQQRIAQHLEGKGLKNVIFTNCIKDENIKLIIPKVTELIKCSYRYHRAENLEYCIMVVGVPNVGKSSLINSLRRQHLRSGKAARVGGEPGITRAVTSRIQVCERPLMFLLDTPGVLAPRIESVETGLKLALCGTVLDHLVGEETMADYLLYTLNRHGLFGYAQHYGLASACDHIEQVLKSVAVKLGKTRKVKVLTGTGNVNVIQPDYAMAARDFLRTFRKGLLGQVMLDRDLLPAC
;
A
#
# COMPACT_ATOMS: atom_id res chain seq x y z
N MET A 1 10.29 -13.31 37.65
CA MET A 1 11.19 -12.19 37.38
C MET A 1 10.73 -11.54 36.07
N ALA A 2 10.82 -10.22 35.98
CA ALA A 2 9.99 -9.34 35.15
C ALA A 2 9.81 -9.78 33.68
N SER A 3 8.56 -9.92 33.23
CA SER A 3 8.21 -10.03 31.82
C SER A 3 8.50 -8.69 31.15
N GLY A 4 9.69 -8.54 30.57
CA GLY A 4 10.00 -7.44 29.66
C GLY A 4 8.97 -7.43 28.53
N GLY A 5 8.59 -6.25 28.02
CA GLY A 5 7.56 -6.11 27.01
C GLY A 5 7.87 -6.86 25.69
N PRO A 6 6.96 -6.85 24.71
CA PRO A 6 7.17 -7.54 23.43
C PRO A 6 8.50 -7.15 22.77
N ARG A 7 9.26 -8.19 22.39
CA ARG A 7 10.45 -8.08 21.53
C ARG A 7 10.04 -7.84 20.07
N VAL A 8 10.47 -6.71 19.52
CA VAL A 8 10.17 -6.30 18.14
C VAL A 8 11.46 -6.17 17.34
N LEU A 9 11.51 -6.78 16.16
CA LEU A 9 12.60 -6.58 15.21
C LEU A 9 12.12 -5.76 14.02
N VAL A 10 12.94 -4.83 13.54
CA VAL A 10 12.72 -4.09 12.29
C VAL A 10 13.80 -4.53 11.30
N VAL A 11 13.40 -4.99 10.12
CA VAL A 11 14.34 -5.38 9.06
C VAL A 11 14.42 -4.24 8.04
N GLY A 12 15.60 -3.63 7.95
CA GLY A 12 15.87 -2.44 7.15
C GLY A 12 16.01 -1.16 7.99
N GLY A 13 17.13 -0.47 7.82
CA GLY A 13 17.51 0.80 8.45
C GLY A 13 17.25 2.03 7.57
N GLY A 14 16.35 1.92 6.59
CA GLY A 14 15.88 3.07 5.81
C GLY A 14 14.92 3.97 6.61
N ILE A 15 14.46 5.07 6.01
CA ILE A 15 13.56 6.03 6.68
C ILE A 15 12.28 5.39 7.26
N ALA A 16 11.71 4.39 6.56
CA ALA A 16 10.54 3.65 7.04
C ALA A 16 10.85 2.84 8.32
N GLY A 17 11.97 2.10 8.33
CA GLY A 17 12.40 1.32 9.49
C GLY A 17 12.83 2.19 10.66
N LEU A 18 13.56 3.27 10.40
CA LEU A 18 13.95 4.26 11.42
C LEU A 18 12.72 4.98 12.00
N GLY A 19 11.74 5.35 11.17
CA GLY A 19 10.49 5.97 11.62
C GLY A 19 9.66 5.02 12.49
N ALA A 20 9.53 3.75 12.09
CA ALA A 20 8.88 2.72 12.90
C ALA A 20 9.60 2.53 14.24
N ALA A 21 10.94 2.45 14.22
CA ALA A 21 11.75 2.31 15.41
C ALA A 21 11.59 3.51 16.36
N GLN A 22 11.65 4.73 15.84
CA GLN A 22 11.47 5.96 16.63
C GLN A 22 10.09 6.01 17.29
N ARG A 23 9.04 5.62 16.55
CA ARG A 23 7.68 5.58 17.08
C ARG A 23 7.52 4.55 18.19
N LEU A 24 8.11 3.36 18.02
CA LEU A 24 8.06 2.27 18.99
C LEU A 24 8.88 2.57 20.24
N CYS A 25 10.07 3.15 20.13
CA CYS A 25 10.90 3.53 21.28
C CYS A 25 10.18 4.49 22.25
N ARG A 26 9.23 5.29 21.76
CA ARG A 26 8.40 6.18 22.60
C ARG A 26 7.26 5.44 23.31
N HIS A 27 7.01 4.18 22.96
CA HIS A 27 5.94 3.38 23.53
C HIS A 27 6.45 2.53 24.71
N PRO A 28 5.86 2.63 25.93
CA PRO A 28 6.35 1.93 27.11
C PRO A 28 6.45 0.40 26.97
N ALA A 29 5.57 -0.19 26.13
CA ALA A 29 5.55 -1.64 25.90
C ALA A 29 6.66 -2.14 24.96
N ALA A 30 7.32 -1.29 24.17
CA ALA A 30 8.33 -1.73 23.20
C ALA A 30 9.75 -1.66 23.79
N SER A 31 9.96 -2.29 24.96
CA SER A 31 11.23 -2.23 25.68
C SER A 31 12.37 -3.02 25.02
N HIS A 32 12.07 -3.87 24.04
CA HIS A 32 13.03 -4.76 23.38
C HIS A 32 12.98 -4.62 21.85
N LEU A 33 13.35 -3.44 21.36
CA LEU A 33 13.43 -3.14 19.93
C LEU A 33 14.86 -3.32 19.40
N ARG A 34 15.00 -3.98 18.24
CA ARG A 34 16.23 -3.92 17.42
C ARG A 34 15.90 -3.69 15.94
N VAL A 35 16.74 -2.94 15.26
CA VAL A 35 16.72 -2.68 13.82
C VAL A 35 17.94 -3.39 13.22
N LEU A 36 17.69 -4.26 12.24
CA LEU A 36 18.71 -5.02 11.52
C LEU A 36 18.91 -4.37 10.16
N GLU A 37 20.09 -3.81 9.93
CA GLU A 37 20.46 -3.16 8.67
C GLU A 37 21.55 -3.98 7.99
N ALA A 38 21.30 -4.33 6.73
CA ALA A 38 22.19 -5.19 5.95
C ALA A 38 23.53 -4.50 5.66
N THR A 39 23.52 -3.18 5.49
CA THR A 39 24.71 -2.39 5.16
C THR A 39 25.41 -1.82 6.40
N ALA A 40 26.53 -1.12 6.17
CA ALA A 40 27.29 -0.47 7.24
C ALA A 40 26.67 0.84 7.75
N GLY A 41 25.58 1.33 7.13
CA GLY A 41 25.02 2.65 7.43
C GLY A 41 23.50 2.71 7.31
N ALA A 42 22.89 3.66 8.00
CA ALA A 42 21.45 3.88 7.97
C ALA A 42 21.04 4.81 6.81
N GLY A 43 19.75 4.80 6.48
CA GLY A 43 19.13 5.69 5.49
C GLY A 43 18.68 4.98 4.22
N GLY A 44 19.29 3.84 3.88
CA GLY A 44 18.93 3.04 2.70
C GLY A 44 19.04 3.85 1.41
N ARG A 45 17.89 4.15 0.78
CA ARG A 45 17.81 4.97 -0.44
C ARG A 45 17.92 6.49 -0.22
N ILE A 46 18.05 6.94 1.04
CA ILE A 46 18.49 8.29 1.37
C ILE A 46 20.00 8.24 1.58
N ARG A 47 20.75 8.65 0.56
CA ARG A 47 22.21 8.58 0.55
C ARG A 47 22.80 9.88 0.02
N SER A 48 23.45 10.60 0.92
CA SER A 48 24.21 11.80 0.63
C SER A 48 25.70 11.44 0.63
N GLU A 49 26.48 11.94 -0.33
CA GLU A 49 27.90 11.67 -0.45
C GLU A 49 28.70 12.97 -0.37
N ARG A 50 29.78 12.96 0.43
CA ARG A 50 30.70 14.10 0.54
C ARG A 50 31.77 13.96 -0.53
N CYS A 51 31.65 14.69 -1.61
CA CYS A 51 32.57 14.68 -2.74
C CYS A 51 32.58 16.04 -3.44
N PHE A 52 33.58 16.27 -4.30
CA PHE A 52 33.73 17.53 -5.06
C PHE A 52 33.78 18.79 -4.17
N GLY A 53 34.22 18.68 -2.92
CA GLY A 53 34.21 19.80 -1.96
C GLY A 53 32.85 20.11 -1.31
N GLY A 54 31.80 19.35 -1.63
CA GLY A 54 30.44 19.56 -1.14
C GLY A 54 29.70 18.29 -0.76
N VAL A 55 28.36 18.38 -0.73
CA VAL A 55 27.46 17.25 -0.52
C VAL A 55 26.60 17.07 -1.77
N VAL A 56 26.56 15.86 -2.31
CA VAL A 56 25.66 15.49 -3.42
C VAL A 56 24.71 14.40 -2.98
N GLU A 57 23.50 14.39 -3.55
CA GLU A 57 22.49 13.39 -3.23
C GLU A 57 22.50 12.26 -4.25
N LEU A 58 22.99 11.07 -3.89
CA LEU A 58 22.86 9.88 -4.75
C LEU A 58 21.43 9.32 -4.76
N GLY A 59 20.67 9.56 -3.69
CA GLY A 59 19.31 9.07 -3.49
C GLY A 59 18.25 10.17 -3.54
N ALA A 60 17.37 10.20 -2.54
CA ALA A 60 16.39 11.28 -2.37
C ALA A 60 17.05 12.67 -2.38
N HIS A 61 16.49 13.60 -3.15
CA HIS A 61 17.07 14.93 -3.36
C HIS A 61 16.16 16.05 -2.81
N TRP A 62 14.84 15.94 -3.02
CA TRP A 62 13.89 17.00 -2.72
C TRP A 62 12.86 16.60 -1.66
N ILE A 63 12.40 17.60 -0.92
CA ILE A 63 11.14 17.55 -0.19
C ILE A 63 10.11 18.20 -1.11
N HIS A 64 9.18 17.39 -1.64
CA HIS A 64 8.15 17.87 -2.55
C HIS A 64 6.98 18.49 -1.77
N GLY A 65 6.56 19.70 -2.17
CA GLY A 65 5.51 20.43 -1.47
C GLY A 65 5.79 20.63 0.03
N PRO A 66 6.87 21.36 0.40
CA PRO A 66 7.21 21.65 1.79
C PRO A 66 6.13 22.53 2.42
N SER A 67 5.21 21.89 3.13
CA SER A 67 4.07 22.52 3.78
C SER A 67 3.74 21.78 5.07
N GLN A 68 2.85 22.36 5.88
CA GLN A 68 2.34 21.71 7.09
C GLN A 68 1.62 20.37 6.79
N GLY A 69 1.25 20.07 5.55
CA GLY A 69 0.72 18.76 5.17
C GLY A 69 1.79 17.69 4.98
N ASN A 70 3.07 18.06 4.83
CA ASN A 70 4.15 17.14 4.54
C ASN A 70 4.91 16.72 5.81
N PRO A 71 4.84 15.44 6.24
CA PRO A 71 5.50 14.98 7.47
C PRO A 71 7.02 15.02 7.40
N VAL A 72 7.61 14.92 6.20
CA VAL A 72 9.07 15.01 6.01
C VAL A 72 9.54 16.43 6.20
N PHE A 73 8.78 17.42 5.69
CA PHE A 73 9.03 18.83 5.93
C PHE A 73 8.96 19.18 7.42
N GLN A 74 7.88 18.77 8.10
CA GLN A 74 7.72 18.99 9.54
C GLN A 74 8.91 18.42 10.32
N LEU A 75 9.31 17.19 10.02
CA LEU A 75 10.43 16.54 10.71
C LEU A 75 11.77 17.25 10.43
N ALA A 76 12.00 17.69 9.18
CA ALA A 76 13.20 18.46 8.83
C ALA A 76 13.23 19.82 9.54
N ALA A 77 12.09 20.49 9.67
CA ALA A 77 11.93 21.73 10.44
C ALA A 77 12.22 21.51 11.94
N GLU A 78 11.63 20.48 12.55
CA GLU A 78 11.85 20.12 13.96
C GLU A 78 13.32 19.82 14.27
N PHE A 79 14.05 19.24 13.31
CA PHE A 79 15.48 18.96 13.45
C PHE A 79 16.39 20.14 13.09
N GLY A 80 15.83 21.28 12.68
CA GLY A 80 16.58 22.46 12.27
C GLY A 80 17.44 22.22 11.03
N LEU A 81 16.92 21.47 10.06
CA LEU A 81 17.62 21.13 8.81
C LEU A 81 17.24 22.04 7.62
N LEU A 82 16.27 22.94 7.82
CA LEU A 82 15.76 23.85 6.80
C LEU A 82 16.23 25.29 7.06
N GLY A 83 16.40 26.07 5.99
CA GLY A 83 16.71 27.50 6.06
C GLY A 83 15.46 28.36 6.24
N GLU A 84 15.67 29.66 6.49
CA GLU A 84 14.58 30.63 6.70
C GLU A 84 13.68 30.77 5.48
N LYS A 85 14.27 30.69 4.28
CA LYS A 85 13.52 30.76 3.02
C LYS A 85 12.55 29.57 2.94
N GLU A 86 13.02 28.35 3.14
CA GLU A 86 12.21 27.13 3.06
C GLU A 86 11.09 27.11 4.11
N LEU A 87 11.30 27.75 5.26
CA LEU A 87 10.31 27.85 6.34
C LEU A 87 9.28 28.98 6.15
N SER A 88 9.45 29.88 5.17
CA SER A 88 8.54 31.01 4.98
C SER A 88 7.12 30.58 4.60
N GLU A 89 6.10 31.27 5.13
CA GLU A 89 4.69 31.02 4.77
C GLU A 89 4.43 31.25 3.28
N GLU A 90 5.10 32.24 2.68
CA GLU A 90 5.01 32.53 1.25
C GLU A 90 5.38 31.30 0.41
N ASN A 91 6.50 30.64 0.73
CA ASN A 91 6.90 29.43 0.02
C ASN A 91 5.94 28.27 0.25
N GLN A 92 5.34 28.14 1.44
CA GLN A 92 4.40 27.06 1.77
C GLN A 92 3.04 27.20 1.07
N LEU A 93 2.68 28.40 0.64
CA LEU A 93 1.40 28.71 -0.04
C LEU A 93 1.48 28.60 -1.56
N VAL A 94 2.66 28.36 -2.14
CA VAL A 94 2.80 28.27 -3.60
C VAL A 94 2.18 26.97 -4.12
N GLU A 95 1.17 27.09 -4.96
CA GLU A 95 0.61 25.98 -5.72
C GLU A 95 1.36 25.86 -7.06
N THR A 96 2.46 25.12 -7.07
CA THR A 96 3.25 24.93 -8.31
C THR A 96 2.61 23.94 -9.27
N GLY A 97 1.70 23.08 -8.80
CA GLY A 97 1.14 21.98 -9.59
C GLY A 97 2.17 20.93 -10.03
N GLY A 98 3.41 21.00 -9.53
CA GLY A 98 4.54 20.16 -9.98
C GLY A 98 5.90 20.82 -9.75
N HIS A 99 6.91 20.42 -10.53
CA HIS A 99 8.26 20.98 -10.46
C HIS A 99 8.32 22.38 -11.09
N VAL A 100 9.04 23.30 -10.44
CA VAL A 100 9.26 24.67 -10.94
C VAL A 100 10.16 24.63 -12.17
N ALA A 101 9.80 25.40 -13.21
CA ALA A 101 10.69 25.63 -14.34
C ALA A 101 11.94 26.37 -13.86
N LEU A 102 13.07 25.67 -13.84
CA LEU A 102 14.36 26.26 -13.50
C LEU A 102 14.87 27.12 -14.68
N PRO A 103 15.60 28.21 -14.43
CA PRO A 103 16.34 28.92 -15.48
C PRO A 103 17.21 27.95 -16.26
N SER A 104 16.80 27.66 -17.49
CA SER A 104 17.39 26.60 -18.29
C SER A 104 17.99 27.13 -19.59
N MET A 105 19.03 26.45 -20.03
CA MET A 105 19.52 26.52 -21.40
C MET A 105 19.10 25.23 -22.09
N SER A 106 18.36 25.35 -23.19
CA SER A 106 17.90 24.20 -23.96
C SER A 106 18.64 24.13 -25.28
N CYS A 107 19.35 23.02 -25.49
CA CYS A 107 20.19 22.82 -26.66
C CYS A 107 19.80 21.53 -27.38
N THR A 108 19.81 21.58 -28.71
CA THR A 108 19.61 20.39 -29.52
C THR A 108 20.85 19.51 -29.54
N SER A 109 20.68 18.26 -29.95
CA SER A 109 21.78 17.35 -30.21
C SER A 109 22.71 17.81 -31.33
N SER A 110 22.36 18.81 -32.15
CA SER A 110 23.25 19.41 -33.15
C SER A 110 24.00 20.65 -32.66
N GLY A 111 23.75 21.09 -31.42
CA GLY A 111 24.38 22.28 -30.83
C GLY A 111 23.60 23.58 -31.06
N ALA A 112 22.38 23.51 -31.57
CA ALA A 112 21.53 24.69 -31.76
C ALA A 112 20.77 25.04 -30.46
N SER A 113 20.61 26.34 -30.18
CA SER A 113 19.75 26.79 -29.09
C SER A 113 18.28 26.58 -29.44
N VAL A 114 17.51 26.05 -28.49
CA VAL A 114 16.04 25.93 -28.57
C VAL A 114 15.42 27.10 -27.83
N SER A 115 14.39 27.73 -28.41
CA SER A 115 13.73 28.87 -27.75
C SER A 115 12.95 28.43 -26.52
N LEU A 116 13.02 29.26 -25.46
CA LEU A 116 12.28 29.03 -24.22
C LEU A 116 10.76 29.01 -24.45
N GLU A 117 10.27 29.83 -25.39
CA GLU A 117 8.86 29.87 -25.80
C GLU A 117 8.39 28.51 -26.32
N LEU A 118 9.18 27.86 -27.19
CA LEU A 118 8.83 26.56 -27.77
C LEU A 118 8.87 25.45 -26.71
N VAL A 119 9.87 25.45 -25.83
CA VAL A 119 9.95 24.50 -24.71
C VAL A 119 8.75 24.66 -23.78
N THR A 120 8.36 25.90 -23.49
CA THR A 120 7.21 26.22 -22.63
C THR A 120 5.89 25.81 -23.29
N GLU A 121 5.73 26.04 -24.59
CA GLU A 121 4.57 25.60 -25.37
C GLU A 121 4.41 24.08 -25.31
N MET A 122 5.48 23.33 -25.60
CA MET A 122 5.46 21.87 -25.58
C MET A 122 5.30 21.29 -24.17
N GLY A 123 5.91 21.93 -23.17
CA GLY A 123 5.72 21.57 -21.77
C GLY A 123 4.28 21.76 -21.32
N SER A 124 3.66 22.90 -21.67
CA SER A 124 2.25 23.17 -21.37
C SER A 124 1.32 22.16 -22.04
N LEU A 125 1.62 21.77 -23.28
CA LEU A 125 0.92 20.70 -23.97
C LEU A 125 1.05 19.36 -23.21
N PHE A 126 2.27 18.94 -22.88
CA PHE A 126 2.52 17.67 -22.20
C PHE A 126 1.84 17.61 -20.83
N TYR A 127 2.04 18.62 -19.99
CA TYR A 127 1.45 18.65 -18.65
C TYR A 127 -0.07 18.82 -18.69
N GLY A 128 -0.62 19.52 -19.69
CA GLY A 128 -2.07 19.55 -19.93
C GLY A 128 -2.65 18.16 -20.24
N LEU A 129 -1.91 17.31 -20.95
CA LEU A 129 -2.31 15.91 -21.18
C LEU A 129 -2.14 15.05 -19.92
N ILE A 130 -1.07 15.27 -19.15
CA ILE A 130 -0.88 14.62 -17.84
C ILE A 130 -2.05 14.96 -16.90
N ASP A 131 -2.47 16.22 -16.82
CA ASP A 131 -3.59 16.61 -15.95
C ASP A 131 -4.92 15.94 -16.36
N GLN A 132 -5.15 15.74 -17.66
CA GLN A 132 -6.33 14.99 -18.15
C GLN A 132 -6.36 13.54 -17.67
N THR A 133 -5.20 12.92 -17.40
CA THR A 133 -5.18 11.54 -16.89
C THR A 133 -5.87 11.41 -15.53
N ARG A 134 -5.94 12.50 -14.74
CA ARG A 134 -6.58 12.50 -13.41
C ARG A 134 -8.08 12.25 -13.48
N GLU A 135 -8.71 12.53 -14.62
CA GLU A 135 -10.14 12.27 -14.84
C GLU A 135 -10.48 10.77 -14.79
N PHE A 136 -9.48 9.89 -15.03
CA PHE A 136 -9.68 8.46 -15.08
C PHE A 136 -9.64 7.75 -13.72
N LEU A 137 -9.27 8.45 -12.63
CA LEU A 137 -9.15 7.86 -11.30
C LEU A 137 -10.44 7.15 -10.85
N ASN A 138 -11.59 7.77 -11.13
CA ASN A 138 -12.91 7.23 -10.74
C ASN A 138 -13.74 6.82 -11.96
N ALA A 139 -13.11 6.70 -13.14
CA ALA A 139 -13.81 6.27 -14.33
C ALA A 139 -14.13 4.77 -14.25
N PRO A 140 -15.34 4.34 -14.64
CA PRO A 140 -15.72 2.92 -14.61
C PRO A 140 -14.88 2.08 -15.57
N GLU A 141 -14.43 2.68 -16.67
CA GLU A 141 -13.52 2.08 -17.64
C GLU A 141 -12.53 3.15 -18.10
N THR A 142 -11.29 2.75 -18.38
CA THR A 142 -10.29 3.62 -18.97
C THR A 142 -10.20 3.39 -20.48
N PRO A 143 -9.95 4.46 -21.26
CA PRO A 143 -9.88 4.32 -22.72
C PRO A 143 -8.71 3.47 -23.18
N MET A 144 -7.64 3.40 -22.37
CA MET A 144 -6.44 2.60 -22.58
C MET A 144 -5.86 2.11 -21.26
N ALA A 145 -4.89 1.20 -21.35
CA ALA A 145 -4.32 0.54 -20.18
C ALA A 145 -3.28 1.42 -19.48
N SER A 146 -2.49 2.17 -20.26
CA SER A 146 -1.36 2.94 -19.74
C SER A 146 -1.44 4.45 -19.99
N VAL A 147 -0.71 5.20 -19.17
CA VAL A 147 -0.47 6.64 -19.36
C VAL A 147 0.24 6.89 -20.68
N GLY A 148 1.28 6.11 -21.00
CA GLY A 148 2.07 6.28 -22.22
C GLY A 148 1.25 6.12 -23.49
N GLU A 149 0.41 5.09 -23.57
CA GLU A 149 -0.52 4.93 -24.69
C GLU A 149 -1.42 6.16 -24.82
N PHE A 150 -2.01 6.62 -23.70
CA PHE A 150 -2.95 7.75 -23.68
C PHE A 150 -2.30 9.01 -24.24
N LEU A 151 -1.15 9.37 -23.70
CA LEU A 151 -0.39 10.53 -24.16
C LEU A 151 -0.03 10.41 -25.65
N LYS A 152 0.48 9.25 -26.10
CA LYS A 152 0.83 9.03 -27.51
C LYS A 152 -0.38 9.13 -28.44
N LYS A 153 -1.56 8.66 -28.02
CA LYS A 153 -2.80 8.77 -28.80
C LYS A 153 -3.25 10.22 -28.94
N GLU A 154 -3.30 10.96 -27.84
CA GLU A 154 -3.73 12.37 -27.87
C GLU A 154 -2.73 13.23 -28.64
N LEU A 155 -1.43 12.97 -28.49
CA LEU A 155 -0.39 13.64 -29.27
C LEU A 155 -0.52 13.38 -30.77
N ARG A 156 -0.82 12.15 -31.22
CA ARG A 156 -1.06 11.89 -32.65
C ARG A 156 -2.20 12.72 -33.22
N GLN A 157 -3.27 12.94 -32.44
CA GLN A 157 -4.39 13.77 -32.86
C GLN A 157 -3.98 15.24 -32.98
N GLN A 158 -3.19 15.75 -32.04
CA GLN A 158 -2.69 17.13 -32.08
C GLN A 158 -1.66 17.36 -33.19
N VAL A 159 -0.74 16.42 -33.39
CA VAL A 159 0.27 16.52 -34.46
C VAL A 159 -0.38 16.55 -35.84
N ALA A 160 -1.53 15.90 -36.02
CA ALA A 160 -2.28 15.95 -37.28
C ALA A 160 -2.85 17.34 -37.60
N SER A 161 -3.02 18.22 -36.62
CA SER A 161 -3.50 19.60 -36.82
C SER A 161 -2.37 20.63 -37.00
N TRP A 162 -1.10 20.23 -36.78
CA TRP A 162 0.06 21.09 -36.95
C TRP A 162 0.27 21.44 -38.43
N THR A 163 0.41 22.74 -38.70
CA THR A 163 0.54 23.32 -40.05
C THR A 163 1.97 23.71 -40.39
N GLU A 164 2.88 23.59 -39.42
CA GLU A 164 4.29 23.89 -39.52
C GLU A 164 5.02 22.91 -40.46
N ASP A 165 6.24 23.30 -40.87
CA ASP A 165 7.12 22.45 -41.68
C ASP A 165 7.60 21.22 -40.89
N GLU A 166 8.09 20.21 -41.63
CA GLU A 166 8.48 18.93 -41.05
C GLU A 166 9.64 19.04 -40.04
N ASP A 167 10.56 19.99 -40.20
CA ASP A 167 11.70 20.12 -39.29
C ASP A 167 11.24 20.76 -37.96
N THR A 168 10.36 21.76 -38.02
CA THR A 168 9.69 22.31 -36.82
C THR A 168 8.87 21.24 -36.09
N LYS A 169 8.13 20.39 -36.82
CA LYS A 169 7.35 19.29 -36.23
C LYS A 169 8.25 18.26 -35.55
N LYS A 170 9.37 17.86 -36.18
CA LYS A 170 10.36 16.97 -35.57
C LYS A 170 10.95 17.56 -34.31
N LEU A 171 11.31 18.85 -34.31
CA LEU A 171 11.82 19.53 -33.13
C LEU A 171 10.80 19.54 -31.99
N LYS A 172 9.53 19.88 -32.27
CA LYS A 172 8.43 19.80 -31.29
C LYS A 172 8.29 18.39 -30.70
N LEU A 173 8.33 17.35 -31.53
CA LEU A 173 8.29 15.95 -31.08
C LEU A 173 9.51 15.55 -30.23
N ALA A 174 10.71 16.00 -30.58
CA ALA A 174 11.92 15.76 -29.80
C ALA A 174 11.87 16.44 -28.42
N ILE A 175 11.31 17.65 -28.34
CA ILE A 175 11.07 18.34 -27.07
C ILE A 175 10.06 17.54 -26.23
N LEU A 176 8.94 17.10 -26.82
CA LEU A 176 7.96 16.25 -26.14
C LEU A 176 8.57 14.94 -25.64
N ASN A 177 9.47 14.31 -26.42
CA ASN A 177 10.20 13.12 -25.97
C ASN A 177 11.03 13.39 -24.69
N THR A 178 11.59 14.58 -24.57
CA THR A 178 12.32 15.01 -23.36
C THR A 178 11.38 15.04 -22.14
N PHE A 179 10.15 15.54 -22.30
CA PHE A 179 9.14 15.52 -21.24
C PHE A 179 8.67 14.10 -20.88
N PHE A 180 8.55 13.18 -21.84
CA PHE A 180 8.33 11.76 -21.54
C PHE A 180 9.47 11.17 -20.68
N ASN A 181 10.72 11.52 -20.97
CA ASN A 181 11.87 11.06 -20.19
C ASN A 181 11.90 11.67 -18.79
N ILE A 182 11.51 12.95 -18.65
CA ILE A 182 11.31 13.60 -17.34
C ILE A 182 10.28 12.83 -16.54
N GLU A 183 9.12 12.54 -17.11
CA GLU A 183 8.05 11.82 -16.43
C GLU A 183 8.46 10.38 -16.07
N CYS A 184 9.26 9.72 -16.93
CA CYS A 184 9.86 8.44 -16.60
C CYS A 184 10.78 8.53 -15.37
N CYS A 185 11.57 9.61 -15.24
CA CYS A 185 12.39 9.86 -14.05
C CYS A 185 11.52 10.13 -12.82
N VAL A 186 10.47 10.94 -12.93
CA VAL A 186 9.54 11.23 -11.82
C VAL A 186 8.86 9.95 -11.34
N SER A 187 8.31 9.17 -12.26
CA SER A 187 7.63 7.91 -11.98
C SER A 187 8.57 6.75 -11.64
N GLY A 188 9.86 6.85 -11.96
CA GLY A 188 10.84 5.77 -11.75
C GLY A 188 10.58 4.55 -12.64
N THR A 189 10.18 4.77 -13.89
CA THR A 189 9.85 3.74 -14.89
C THR A 189 10.74 3.85 -16.12
N HIS A 190 10.84 2.77 -16.91
CA HIS A 190 11.49 2.82 -18.21
C HIS A 190 10.65 3.50 -19.29
N SER A 191 9.34 3.26 -19.27
CA SER A 191 8.38 3.84 -20.20
C SER A 191 7.07 4.16 -19.48
N MET A 192 6.42 5.24 -19.90
CA MET A 192 5.06 5.56 -19.46
C MET A 192 4.03 4.53 -19.95
N ASP A 193 4.37 3.69 -20.94
CA ASP A 193 3.52 2.57 -21.37
C ASP A 193 3.40 1.48 -20.29
N LEU A 194 4.28 1.50 -19.28
CA LEU A 194 4.22 0.57 -18.15
C LEU A 194 3.38 1.11 -16.99
N VAL A 195 3.04 2.39 -16.99
CA VAL A 195 2.33 3.07 -15.89
C VAL A 195 0.83 3.01 -16.13
N ALA A 196 0.06 2.48 -15.18
CA ALA A 196 -1.39 2.31 -15.33
C ALA A 196 -2.14 3.65 -15.37
N LEU A 197 -3.06 3.81 -16.31
CA LEU A 197 -3.75 5.09 -16.54
C LEU A 197 -4.68 5.52 -15.39
N ALA A 198 -5.57 4.64 -14.93
CA ALA A 198 -6.55 4.96 -13.89
C ALA A 198 -5.89 5.36 -12.54
N PRO A 199 -5.03 4.51 -11.94
CA PRO A 199 -4.47 4.80 -10.63
C PRO A 199 -3.40 5.89 -10.66
N PHE A 200 -2.91 6.31 -11.84
CA PHE A 200 -1.98 7.44 -11.94
C PHE A 200 -2.58 8.72 -11.35
N GLY A 201 -3.90 8.90 -11.46
CA GLY A 201 -4.62 10.01 -10.84
C GLY A 201 -4.70 9.97 -9.30
N GLU A 202 -4.28 8.87 -8.64
CA GLU A 202 -4.22 8.78 -7.16
C GLU A 202 -3.14 9.69 -6.56
N TYR A 203 -2.11 10.04 -7.35
CA TYR A 203 -1.01 10.86 -6.87
C TYR A 203 -1.47 12.28 -6.53
N THR A 204 -1.21 12.69 -5.29
CA THR A 204 -1.56 14.03 -4.79
C THR A 204 -0.30 14.87 -4.64
N VAL A 205 -0.29 16.04 -5.28
CA VAL A 205 0.76 17.05 -5.11
C VAL A 205 0.45 17.88 -3.86
N LEU A 206 1.44 18.05 -2.99
CA LEU A 206 1.34 18.93 -1.82
C LEU A 206 1.75 20.36 -2.20
N PRO A 207 1.17 21.39 -1.56
CA PRO A 207 1.56 22.77 -1.82
C PRO A 207 2.97 23.04 -1.30
N GLY A 208 3.62 24.03 -1.89
CA GLY A 208 4.93 24.52 -1.51
C GLY A 208 5.98 24.36 -2.61
N LEU A 209 6.95 25.28 -2.67
CA LEU A 209 8.09 25.19 -3.57
C LEU A 209 9.08 24.10 -3.11
N ASP A 210 9.28 23.06 -3.91
CA ASP A 210 10.22 21.97 -3.64
C ASP A 210 11.56 22.49 -3.09
N CYS A 211 12.04 21.88 -1.99
CA CYS A 211 13.27 22.30 -1.34
C CYS A 211 14.26 21.14 -1.12
N THR A 212 15.52 21.48 -0.84
CA THR A 212 16.60 20.53 -0.54
C THR A 212 17.17 20.80 0.86
N LEU A 213 17.92 19.85 1.41
CA LEU A 213 18.60 20.03 2.70
C LEU A 213 20.07 20.38 2.45
N ALA A 214 20.50 21.58 2.84
CA ALA A 214 21.87 22.05 2.57
C ALA A 214 22.97 21.15 3.16
N GLY A 215 22.71 20.52 4.32
CA GLY A 215 23.61 19.55 4.95
C GLY A 215 23.50 18.12 4.39
N GLY A 216 22.68 17.92 3.37
CA GLY A 216 22.32 16.65 2.77
C GLY A 216 21.08 16.01 3.42
N TYR A 217 20.33 15.27 2.60
CA TYR A 217 19.10 14.57 2.97
C TYR A 217 19.33 13.53 4.08
N GLN A 218 20.54 12.93 4.11
CA GLN A 218 20.93 11.99 5.16
C GLN A 218 20.98 12.63 6.56
N GLY A 219 21.02 13.97 6.66
CA GLY A 219 20.84 14.67 7.93
C GLY A 219 19.54 14.28 8.64
N LEU A 220 18.46 14.04 7.89
CA LEU A 220 17.17 13.60 8.43
C LEU A 220 17.28 12.24 9.12
N THR A 221 17.83 11.23 8.42
CA THR A 221 17.94 9.87 8.95
C THR A 221 18.95 9.78 10.09
N ASN A 222 20.02 10.57 10.04
CA ASN A 222 21.00 10.69 11.13
C ASN A 222 20.37 11.23 12.42
N ARG A 223 19.48 12.23 12.32
CA ARG A 223 18.77 12.79 13.48
C ARG A 223 17.77 11.80 14.07
N ILE A 224 17.05 11.05 13.24
CA ILE A 224 16.19 9.97 13.72
C ILE A 224 17.02 8.91 14.43
N LEU A 225 18.11 8.43 13.81
CA LEU A 225 19.01 7.43 14.39
C LEU A 225 19.57 7.89 15.75
N ALA A 226 20.01 9.14 15.86
CA ALA A 226 20.53 9.71 17.11
C ALA A 226 19.49 9.77 18.24
N SER A 227 18.19 9.75 17.90
CA SER A 227 17.10 9.71 18.88
C SER A 227 16.77 8.29 19.38
N LEU A 228 17.33 7.25 18.76
CA LEU A 228 17.11 5.87 19.16
C LEU A 228 18.07 5.46 20.30
N PRO A 229 17.70 4.48 21.14
CA PRO A 229 18.60 3.89 22.13
C PRO A 229 19.88 3.33 21.47
N LYS A 230 21.05 3.49 22.11
CA LYS A 230 22.36 3.13 21.53
C LYS A 230 22.44 1.70 20.99
N ASP A 231 21.77 0.75 21.64
CA ASP A 231 21.84 -0.68 21.28
C ASP A 231 20.68 -1.15 20.39
N SER A 232 19.84 -0.23 19.91
CA SER A 232 18.70 -0.60 19.06
C SER A 232 19.10 -0.87 17.61
N MET A 233 20.27 -0.42 17.14
CA MET A 233 20.67 -0.54 15.74
C MET A 233 21.79 -1.57 15.57
N VAL A 234 21.63 -2.49 14.61
CA VAL A 234 22.64 -3.51 14.28
C VAL A 234 22.94 -3.43 12.78
N PHE A 235 24.13 -2.94 12.45
CA PHE A 235 24.63 -2.83 11.07
C PHE A 235 25.34 -4.10 10.61
N ASN A 236 25.59 -4.21 9.30
CA ASN A 236 26.22 -5.37 8.66
C ASN A 236 25.51 -6.68 9.07
N LYS A 237 24.18 -6.63 9.14
CA LYS A 237 23.35 -7.73 9.61
C LYS A 237 22.30 -8.09 8.56
N PRO A 238 22.72 -8.61 7.39
CA PRO A 238 21.80 -9.03 6.36
C PRO A 238 20.92 -10.17 6.87
N VAL A 239 19.61 -9.99 6.77
CA VAL A 239 18.61 -11.01 7.07
C VAL A 239 18.55 -11.96 5.88
N LYS A 240 18.58 -13.26 6.16
CA LYS A 240 18.51 -14.32 5.17
C LYS A 240 17.08 -14.83 4.99
N THR A 241 16.42 -15.19 6.08
CA THR A 241 15.06 -15.75 6.06
C THR A 241 14.29 -15.35 7.32
N ILE A 242 13.02 -15.00 7.15
CA ILE A 242 12.07 -14.73 8.22
C ILE A 242 11.14 -15.94 8.36
N HIS A 243 11.33 -16.68 9.44
CA HIS A 243 10.48 -17.79 9.82
C HIS A 243 9.29 -17.27 10.63
N TRP A 244 8.07 -17.36 10.14
CA TRP A 244 6.88 -16.79 10.77
C TRP A 244 5.78 -17.83 10.96
N ASN A 245 4.78 -17.49 11.79
CA ASN A 245 3.71 -18.41 12.18
C ASN A 245 4.23 -19.72 12.80
N GLY A 246 5.33 -19.63 13.54
CA GLY A 246 5.98 -20.74 14.21
C GLY A 246 5.81 -20.70 15.74
N SER A 247 6.55 -21.56 16.43
CA SER A 247 6.65 -21.56 17.89
C SER A 247 8.11 -21.75 18.27
N PHE A 248 8.83 -20.63 18.38
CA PHE A 248 10.27 -20.61 18.63
C PHE A 248 10.54 -20.31 20.10
N GLN A 249 11.59 -20.92 20.65
CA GLN A 249 11.99 -20.74 22.04
C GLN A 249 13.47 -20.37 22.10
N GLU A 250 13.85 -19.61 23.12
CA GLU A 250 15.23 -19.21 23.38
C GLU A 250 15.64 -19.67 24.77
N ALA A 251 16.84 -20.24 24.91
CA ALA A 251 17.34 -20.72 26.20
C ALA A 251 17.44 -19.60 27.26
N ALA A 252 17.69 -18.37 26.83
CA ALA A 252 17.76 -17.18 27.70
C ALA A 252 16.38 -16.77 28.26
N PHE A 253 15.28 -17.19 27.63
CA PHE A 253 13.90 -16.89 28.04
C PHE A 253 13.08 -18.19 28.14
N PRO A 254 13.40 -19.06 29.11
CA PRO A 254 12.77 -20.37 29.22
C PRO A 254 11.26 -20.24 29.46
N GLY A 255 10.46 -20.85 28.59
CA GLY A 255 8.99 -20.85 28.65
C GLY A 255 8.31 -19.77 27.82
N GLU A 256 9.05 -18.80 27.26
CA GLU A 256 8.51 -17.81 26.32
C GLU A 256 8.45 -18.39 24.90
N ILE A 257 7.36 -18.14 24.18
CA ILE A 257 7.14 -18.62 22.81
C ILE A 257 7.09 -17.41 21.89
N PHE A 258 8.00 -17.39 20.93
CA PHE A 258 8.07 -16.36 19.89
C PHE A 258 7.40 -16.89 18.61
N PRO A 259 6.44 -16.16 18.02
CA PRO A 259 5.77 -16.55 16.78
C PRO A 259 6.64 -16.36 15.52
N VAL A 260 7.74 -15.58 15.62
CA VAL A 260 8.63 -15.26 14.51
C VAL A 260 10.09 -15.48 14.92
N LEU A 261 10.91 -15.94 13.98
CA LEU A 261 12.36 -16.13 14.10
C LEU A 261 13.04 -15.54 12.87
N VAL A 262 13.95 -14.59 13.08
CA VAL A 262 14.75 -14.00 12.01
C VAL A 262 16.12 -14.69 11.95
N GLU A 263 16.43 -15.31 10.80
CA GLU A 263 17.74 -15.89 10.50
C GLU A 263 18.57 -14.90 9.67
N CYS A 264 19.78 -14.58 10.11
CA CYS A 264 20.74 -13.73 9.41
C CYS A 264 21.75 -14.57 8.62
N GLU A 265 22.43 -13.98 7.64
CA GLU A 265 23.40 -14.70 6.79
C GLU A 265 24.60 -15.25 7.57
N ASP A 266 24.96 -14.61 8.69
CA ASP A 266 26.03 -15.07 9.59
C ASP A 266 25.62 -16.22 10.51
N GLY A 267 24.40 -16.75 10.34
CA GLY A 267 23.83 -17.83 11.15
C GLY A 267 23.18 -17.37 12.45
N THR A 268 23.19 -16.06 12.76
CA THR A 268 22.49 -15.52 13.93
C THR A 268 20.98 -15.76 13.80
N ARG A 269 20.36 -16.25 14.87
CA ARG A 269 18.93 -16.54 14.95
C ARG A 269 18.29 -15.73 16.07
N LEU A 270 17.33 -14.88 15.72
CA LEU A 270 16.70 -13.92 16.63
C LEU A 270 15.19 -14.16 16.72
N PRO A 271 14.72 -14.87 17.76
CA PRO A 271 13.29 -15.01 18.06
C PRO A 271 12.68 -13.65 18.40
N ALA A 272 11.46 -13.38 17.97
CA ALA A 272 10.74 -12.12 18.21
C ALA A 272 9.21 -12.30 18.27
N HIS A 273 8.53 -11.39 18.96
CA HIS A 273 7.07 -11.33 19.00
C HIS A 273 6.51 -10.74 17.72
N HIS A 274 7.17 -9.71 17.20
CA HIS A 274 6.78 -9.04 15.97
C HIS A 274 8.02 -8.71 15.14
N VAL A 275 7.85 -8.76 13.81
CA VAL A 275 8.85 -8.31 12.85
C VAL A 275 8.19 -7.31 11.91
N ILE A 276 8.79 -6.13 11.77
CA ILE A 276 8.40 -5.12 10.78
C ILE A 276 9.40 -5.22 9.63
N VAL A 277 8.91 -5.52 8.44
CA VAL A 277 9.74 -5.69 7.24
C VAL A 277 9.67 -4.41 6.41
N THR A 278 10.80 -3.74 6.23
CA THR A 278 10.92 -2.49 5.46
C THR A 278 11.93 -2.60 4.32
N VAL A 279 12.23 -3.84 3.88
CA VAL A 279 13.11 -4.07 2.74
C VAL A 279 12.48 -3.55 1.45
N PRO A 280 13.28 -3.04 0.49
CA PRO A 280 12.76 -2.51 -0.77
C PRO A 280 11.96 -3.53 -1.60
N LEU A 281 10.98 -3.06 -2.36
CA LEU A 281 10.15 -3.92 -3.22
C LEU A 281 10.98 -4.66 -4.29
N GLY A 282 12.02 -4.03 -4.85
CA GLY A 282 12.94 -4.69 -5.78
C GLY A 282 13.59 -5.94 -5.18
N PHE A 283 14.05 -5.84 -3.93
CA PHE A 283 14.58 -6.99 -3.19
C PHE A 283 13.51 -8.07 -2.99
N LEU A 284 12.27 -7.69 -2.64
CA LEU A 284 11.17 -8.65 -2.50
C LEU A 284 10.84 -9.36 -3.81
N LYS A 285 10.86 -8.65 -4.94
CA LYS A 285 10.61 -9.25 -6.26
C LYS A 285 11.58 -10.38 -6.60
N GLU A 286 12.85 -10.24 -6.21
CA GLU A 286 13.87 -11.28 -6.43
C GLU A 286 13.83 -12.40 -5.38
N HIS A 287 13.48 -12.08 -4.12
CA HIS A 287 13.76 -12.96 -2.99
C HIS A 287 12.54 -13.46 -2.22
N GLN A 288 11.31 -12.99 -2.50
CA GLN A 288 10.12 -13.33 -1.70
C GLN A 288 9.90 -14.83 -1.46
N ASP A 289 10.27 -15.69 -2.41
CA ASP A 289 10.10 -17.14 -2.32
C ASP A 289 11.06 -17.81 -1.32
N THR A 290 12.15 -17.13 -0.96
CA THR A 290 13.21 -17.63 -0.06
C THR A 290 13.38 -16.80 1.21
N PHE A 291 12.90 -15.55 1.19
CA PHE A 291 13.02 -14.61 2.30
C PHE A 291 11.99 -14.87 3.40
N PHE A 292 10.89 -15.56 3.10
CA PHE A 292 9.83 -15.90 4.06
C PHE A 292 9.61 -17.40 4.15
N GLU A 293 9.52 -17.92 5.37
CA GLU A 293 9.20 -19.32 5.65
C GLU A 293 8.09 -19.39 6.72
N PRO A 294 6.89 -19.95 6.44
CA PRO A 294 6.42 -20.43 5.13
C PRO A 294 6.33 -19.30 4.08
N PRO A 295 6.15 -19.63 2.79
CA PRO A 295 5.97 -18.61 1.75
C PRO A 295 4.82 -17.64 2.06
N LEU A 296 4.91 -16.42 1.51
CA LEU A 296 3.84 -15.43 1.62
C LEU A 296 2.54 -15.96 0.99
N PRO A 297 1.35 -15.55 1.49
CA PRO A 297 0.09 -15.89 0.84
C PRO A 297 0.05 -15.41 -0.62
N ASP A 298 -0.53 -16.22 -1.52
CA ASP A 298 -0.58 -15.99 -2.98
C ASP A 298 -0.92 -14.55 -3.35
N LYS A 299 -1.93 -13.97 -2.68
CA LYS A 299 -2.37 -12.59 -2.94
C LYS A 299 -1.25 -11.56 -2.70
N LYS A 300 -0.50 -11.71 -1.60
CA LYS A 300 0.58 -10.77 -1.27
C LYS A 300 1.78 -10.97 -2.20
N ALA A 301 2.08 -12.22 -2.57
CA ALA A 301 3.10 -12.51 -3.58
C ALA A 301 2.72 -11.95 -4.96
N GLU A 302 1.46 -12.09 -5.36
CA GLU A 302 0.90 -11.52 -6.59
C GLU A 302 0.98 -9.98 -6.59
N ALA A 303 0.67 -9.33 -5.46
CA ALA A 303 0.84 -7.88 -5.31
C ALA A 303 2.30 -7.44 -5.48
N ILE A 304 3.25 -8.15 -4.85
CA ILE A 304 4.70 -7.89 -5.04
C ILE A 304 5.08 -7.99 -6.52
N ASN A 305 4.51 -8.95 -7.26
CA ASN A 305 4.78 -9.13 -8.68
C ASN A 305 4.15 -8.04 -9.55
N LYS A 306 2.91 -7.62 -9.26
CA LYS A 306 2.16 -6.62 -10.02
C LYS A 306 2.68 -5.20 -9.88
N ILE A 307 3.03 -4.78 -8.67
CA ILE A 307 3.49 -3.40 -8.43
C ILE A 307 4.78 -3.17 -9.22
N GLY A 308 4.87 -2.08 -9.96
CA GLY A 308 6.07 -1.71 -10.72
C GLY A 308 7.20 -1.33 -9.78
N PHE A 309 8.43 -1.69 -10.13
CA PHE A 309 9.62 -1.20 -9.43
C PHE A 309 10.71 -0.97 -10.47
N GLY A 310 11.10 0.29 -10.64
CA GLY A 310 12.07 0.65 -11.68
C GLY A 310 13.30 1.35 -11.11
N THR A 311 14.18 1.74 -12.01
CA THR A 311 15.49 2.29 -11.69
C THR A 311 15.58 3.73 -12.17
N ASN A 312 16.01 4.64 -11.30
CA ASN A 312 16.36 6.01 -11.60
C ASN A 312 17.71 6.28 -10.93
N ASN A 313 18.71 6.62 -11.73
CA ASN A 313 20.05 6.94 -11.27
C ASN A 313 20.40 8.40 -11.57
N LYS A 314 21.44 8.84 -10.87
CA LYS A 314 22.09 10.11 -11.09
C LYS A 314 23.54 9.91 -11.51
N VAL A 315 24.01 10.81 -12.36
CA VAL A 315 25.42 10.92 -12.74
C VAL A 315 25.90 12.35 -12.47
N PHE A 316 27.04 12.47 -11.81
CA PHE A 316 27.67 13.73 -11.44
C PHE A 316 28.96 13.87 -12.23
N LEU A 317 29.18 15.03 -12.82
CA LEU A 317 30.37 15.37 -13.58
C LEU A 317 31.04 16.60 -12.96
N GLU A 318 32.31 16.45 -12.57
CA GLU A 318 33.11 17.55 -12.02
C GLU A 318 33.88 18.26 -13.14
N PHE A 319 33.86 19.59 -13.12
CA PHE A 319 34.63 20.46 -14.00
C PHE A 319 35.49 21.42 -13.17
N GLU A 320 36.65 21.75 -13.71
CA GLU A 320 37.56 22.75 -13.13
C GLU A 320 37.02 24.17 -13.34
N GLU A 321 36.45 24.45 -14.52
CA GLU A 321 35.84 25.73 -14.85
C GLU A 321 34.44 25.49 -15.43
N PRO A 322 33.45 26.35 -15.11
CA PRO A 322 32.11 26.23 -15.66
C PRO A 322 32.10 26.70 -17.12
N PHE A 323 31.45 25.94 -18.00
CA PHE A 323 31.26 26.33 -19.40
C PHE A 323 29.87 26.93 -19.69
N TRP A 324 29.01 26.98 -18.68
CA TRP A 324 27.63 27.47 -18.75
C TRP A 324 27.51 28.88 -18.15
N GLU A 325 26.41 29.56 -18.48
CA GLU A 325 26.13 30.92 -18.00
C GLU A 325 25.93 30.97 -16.47
N PRO A 326 26.32 32.07 -15.77
CA PRO A 326 26.27 32.18 -14.31
C PRO A 326 24.90 31.94 -13.66
N TYR A 327 23.81 32.16 -14.40
CA TYR A 327 22.43 31.98 -13.92
C TYR A 327 21.78 30.68 -14.43
N CYS A 328 22.50 29.86 -15.19
CA CYS A 328 22.02 28.59 -15.67
C CYS A 328 21.87 27.61 -14.50
N GLN A 329 20.66 27.12 -14.26
CA GLN A 329 20.38 26.10 -13.24
C GLN A 329 20.14 24.73 -13.85
N PHE A 330 19.79 24.67 -15.15
CA PHE A 330 19.54 23.42 -15.84
C PHE A 330 19.98 23.50 -17.31
N ILE A 331 20.68 22.47 -17.77
CA ILE A 331 21.06 22.30 -19.18
C ILE A 331 20.18 21.20 -19.75
N GLN A 332 19.16 21.57 -20.51
CA GLN A 332 18.25 20.62 -21.17
C GLN A 332 18.84 20.16 -22.51
N VAL A 333 18.76 18.85 -22.76
CA VAL A 333 19.24 18.24 -24.00
C VAL A 333 18.05 17.73 -24.81
N VAL A 334 17.92 18.20 -26.05
CA VAL A 334 16.86 17.80 -26.99
C VAL A 334 17.44 16.96 -28.11
N TRP A 335 17.07 15.68 -28.17
CA TRP A 335 17.54 14.75 -29.21
C TRP A 335 16.65 14.81 -30.45
N GLU A 336 17.08 15.55 -31.47
CA GLU A 336 16.30 15.85 -32.69
C GLU A 336 15.88 14.60 -33.49
N ASP A 337 16.59 13.48 -33.30
CA ASP A 337 16.29 12.20 -33.92
C ASP A 337 15.40 11.28 -33.07
N THR A 338 14.74 11.82 -32.04
CA THR A 338 13.84 11.08 -31.15
C THR A 338 12.41 11.61 -31.22
N SER A 339 11.44 10.72 -31.00
CA SER A 339 10.02 11.05 -30.97
C SER A 339 9.27 10.10 -30.04
N PRO A 340 8.32 10.58 -29.22
CA PRO A 340 7.51 9.70 -28.38
C PRO A 340 6.54 8.83 -29.21
N LEU A 341 6.36 9.14 -30.50
CA LEU A 341 5.44 8.43 -31.39
C LEU A 341 6.11 7.33 -32.23
N GLN A 342 7.43 7.18 -32.11
CA GLN A 342 8.22 6.20 -32.86
C GLN A 342 9.06 5.36 -31.90
N ASP A 343 8.89 4.04 -31.94
CA ASP A 343 9.75 3.13 -31.20
C ASP A 343 11.05 2.94 -32.00
N THR A 344 12.14 3.53 -31.51
CA THR A 344 13.46 3.31 -32.11
C THR A 344 14.13 2.15 -31.37
N ALA A 345 14.08 0.95 -31.95
CA ALA A 345 14.82 -0.21 -31.47
C ALA A 345 16.32 -0.01 -31.76
N LEU A 346 16.98 0.80 -30.94
CA LEU A 346 18.41 1.08 -31.03
C LEU A 346 19.17 0.33 -29.94
N SER A 347 20.43 0.02 -30.22
CA SER A 347 21.34 -0.58 -29.24
C SER A 347 21.58 0.40 -28.08
N LEU A 348 21.32 -0.03 -26.84
CA LEU A 348 21.56 0.78 -25.64
C LEU A 348 23.00 1.29 -25.57
N GLN A 349 23.97 0.54 -26.11
CA GLN A 349 25.38 0.93 -26.16
C GLN A 349 25.59 2.31 -26.80
N ASP A 350 24.81 2.64 -27.83
CA ASP A 350 24.97 3.88 -28.60
C ASP A 350 23.92 4.94 -28.25
N THR A 351 22.92 4.61 -27.41
CA THR A 351 21.76 5.49 -27.21
C THR A 351 21.33 5.70 -25.76
N TRP A 352 21.90 5.02 -24.78
CA TRP A 352 21.48 5.15 -23.36
C TRP A 352 21.44 6.61 -22.88
N PHE A 353 22.41 7.43 -23.31
CA PHE A 353 22.50 8.85 -22.94
C PHE A 353 21.35 9.69 -23.50
N LYS A 354 20.60 9.19 -24.50
CA LYS A 354 19.41 9.86 -25.02
C LYS A 354 18.26 9.88 -24.01
N LYS A 355 18.30 9.01 -23.00
CA LYS A 355 17.36 8.98 -21.89
C LYS A 355 17.66 10.03 -20.80
N LEU A 356 18.83 10.67 -20.84
CA LEU A 356 19.15 11.78 -19.94
C LEU A 356 18.19 12.94 -20.18
N ILE A 357 17.59 13.44 -19.11
CA ILE A 357 16.63 14.56 -19.17
C ILE A 357 17.33 15.93 -19.26
N GLY A 358 18.65 15.95 -19.10
CA GLY A 358 19.47 17.14 -18.97
C GLY A 358 20.38 17.07 -17.75
N PHE A 359 21.02 18.19 -17.42
CA PHE A 359 21.94 18.32 -16.30
C PHE A 359 21.52 19.48 -15.40
N LEU A 360 21.22 19.16 -14.13
CA LEU A 360 21.08 20.16 -13.08
C LEU A 360 22.46 20.72 -12.74
N VAL A 361 22.59 22.04 -12.74
CA VAL A 361 23.78 22.74 -12.25
C VAL A 361 23.70 22.79 -10.73
N LEU A 362 24.61 22.10 -10.05
CA LEU A 362 24.69 22.16 -8.60
C LEU A 362 25.31 23.49 -8.14
N PRO A 363 24.97 23.98 -6.93
CA PRO A 363 25.66 25.12 -6.34
C PRO A 363 27.18 24.91 -6.34
N PRO A 364 27.99 25.97 -6.57
CA PRO A 364 29.44 25.84 -6.62
C PRO A 364 29.99 25.32 -5.28
N PHE A 365 30.87 24.33 -5.35
CA PHE A 365 31.51 23.73 -4.19
C PHE A 365 32.98 24.16 -4.14
N GLU A 366 33.32 25.14 -3.29
CA GLU A 366 34.68 25.67 -3.16
C GLU A 366 35.33 25.99 -4.52
N SER A 367 36.12 25.06 -5.09
CA SER A 367 36.81 25.15 -6.38
C SER A 367 36.33 24.15 -7.45
N SER A 368 35.14 23.57 -7.31
CA SER A 368 34.60 22.55 -8.21
C SER A 368 33.21 22.93 -8.72
N HIS A 369 33.00 22.69 -10.02
CA HIS A 369 31.73 22.93 -10.70
C HIS A 369 31.10 21.60 -11.10
N VAL A 370 29.86 21.33 -10.65
CA VAL A 370 29.27 19.99 -10.78
C VAL A 370 27.94 20.03 -11.53
N LEU A 371 27.84 19.16 -12.54
CA LEU A 371 26.59 18.86 -13.24
C LEU A 371 26.00 17.54 -12.75
N CYS A 372 24.69 17.48 -12.55
CA CYS A 372 23.94 16.29 -12.13
C CYS A 372 22.91 15.90 -13.20
N GLY A 373 23.16 14.81 -13.93
CA GLY A 373 22.21 14.22 -14.86
C GLY A 373 21.32 13.15 -14.21
N PHE A 374 20.07 13.05 -14.65
CA PHE A 374 19.10 12.03 -14.22
C PHE A 374 18.74 11.12 -15.38
N ILE A 375 18.63 9.82 -15.10
CA ILE A 375 18.33 8.80 -16.10
C ILE A 375 17.51 7.67 -15.47
N ALA A 376 16.48 7.20 -16.17
CA ALA A 376 15.58 6.16 -15.68
C ALA A 376 15.44 4.97 -16.64
N GLY A 377 15.01 3.83 -16.09
CA GLY A 377 14.72 2.61 -16.84
C GLY A 377 15.94 1.77 -17.20
N LEU A 378 15.79 0.98 -18.25
CA LEU A 378 16.85 0.07 -18.74
C LEU A 378 18.13 0.81 -19.14
N ASP A 379 18.01 2.03 -19.67
CA ASP A 379 19.16 2.89 -19.99
C ASP A 379 19.97 3.26 -18.74
N SER A 380 19.28 3.51 -17.63
CA SER A 380 19.89 3.75 -16.33
C SER A 380 20.61 2.51 -15.78
N GLU A 381 20.04 1.33 -15.98
CA GLU A 381 20.63 0.05 -15.58
C GLU A 381 21.87 -0.27 -16.42
N PHE A 382 21.79 -0.03 -17.73
CA PHE A 382 22.94 -0.15 -18.63
C PHE A 382 24.07 0.80 -18.21
N MET A 383 23.76 2.06 -17.88
CA MET A 383 24.75 3.04 -17.38
C MET A 383 25.50 2.54 -16.12
N GLU A 384 24.88 1.72 -15.27
CA GLU A 384 25.57 1.17 -14.09
C GLU A 384 26.76 0.27 -14.48
N THR A 385 26.67 -0.40 -15.63
CA THR A 385 27.64 -1.40 -16.13
C THR A 385 28.90 -0.79 -16.74
N LEU A 386 28.84 0.47 -17.19
CA LEU A 386 29.94 1.15 -17.88
C LEU A 386 31.13 1.40 -16.94
N SER A 387 32.35 1.44 -17.47
CA SER A 387 33.49 1.96 -16.70
C SER A 387 33.42 3.49 -16.56
N ASP A 388 34.16 4.04 -15.60
CA ASP A 388 34.22 5.49 -15.42
C ASP A 388 34.86 6.19 -16.64
N GLU A 389 35.79 5.53 -17.34
CA GLU A 389 36.41 6.02 -18.58
C GLU A 389 35.40 6.09 -19.73
N GLU A 390 34.62 5.02 -19.95
CA GLU A 390 33.56 5.00 -20.97
C GLU A 390 32.50 6.07 -20.69
N MET A 391 32.09 6.22 -19.42
CA MET A 391 31.15 7.25 -18.98
C MET A 391 31.65 8.66 -19.28
N LEU A 392 32.88 8.97 -18.87
CA LEU A 392 33.49 10.28 -19.11
C LEU A 392 33.63 10.56 -20.60
N LEU A 393 34.06 9.57 -21.39
CA LEU A 393 34.18 9.71 -22.83
C LEU A 393 32.81 10.00 -23.48
N SER A 394 31.80 9.17 -23.21
CA SER A 394 30.46 9.33 -23.77
C SER A 394 29.83 10.66 -23.38
N LEU A 395 29.84 11.03 -22.08
CA LEU A 395 29.21 12.27 -21.63
C LEU A 395 29.98 13.51 -22.07
N THR A 396 31.31 13.45 -22.19
CA THR A 396 32.09 14.54 -22.79
C THR A 396 31.71 14.75 -24.25
N GLN A 397 31.54 13.67 -25.02
CA GLN A 397 31.07 13.77 -26.42
C GLN A 397 29.67 14.36 -26.50
N VAL A 398 28.75 13.92 -25.63
CA VAL A 398 27.40 14.50 -25.53
C VAL A 398 27.48 16.00 -25.26
N LEU A 399 28.22 16.42 -24.23
CA LEU A 399 28.34 17.83 -23.86
C LEU A 399 28.98 18.67 -24.97
N ARG A 400 30.07 18.20 -25.60
CA ARG A 400 30.69 18.88 -26.76
C ARG A 400 29.71 19.08 -27.91
N ARG A 401 28.90 18.06 -28.19
CA ARG A 401 27.93 18.07 -29.28
C ARG A 401 26.77 19.03 -28.98
N VAL A 402 26.22 18.94 -27.77
CA VAL A 402 25.07 19.75 -27.32
C VAL A 402 25.43 21.21 -27.12
N THR A 403 26.65 21.51 -26.66
CA THR A 403 27.12 22.91 -26.52
C THR A 403 27.64 23.52 -27.82
N GLY A 404 27.76 22.72 -28.90
CA GLY A 404 28.42 23.16 -30.13
C GLY A 404 29.91 23.48 -29.95
N ASN A 405 30.52 23.10 -28.82
CA ASN A 405 31.91 23.39 -28.48
C ASN A 405 32.77 22.11 -28.51
N PRO A 406 33.45 21.79 -29.62
CA PRO A 406 34.28 20.59 -29.72
C PRO A 406 35.54 20.64 -28.83
N GLN A 407 35.93 21.82 -28.36
CA GLN A 407 37.09 22.04 -27.49
C GLN A 407 36.74 22.02 -26.00
N LEU A 408 35.47 21.80 -25.64
CA LEU A 408 35.04 21.71 -24.25
C LEU A 408 35.90 20.66 -23.50
N PRO A 409 36.54 21.04 -22.37
CA PRO A 409 37.34 20.11 -21.58
C PRO A 409 36.53 18.92 -21.10
N ALA A 410 37.15 17.74 -21.06
CA ALA A 410 36.50 16.57 -20.46
C ALA A 410 36.25 16.83 -18.97
N ALA A 411 35.18 16.23 -18.44
CA ALA A 411 34.95 16.24 -17.00
C ALA A 411 36.16 15.59 -16.28
N LYS A 412 36.58 16.21 -15.19
CA LYS A 412 37.73 15.78 -14.38
C LYS A 412 37.46 14.44 -13.70
N SER A 413 36.24 14.24 -13.24
CA SER A 413 35.82 13.03 -12.55
C SER A 413 34.32 12.80 -12.70
N VAL A 414 33.88 11.57 -12.44
CA VAL A 414 32.48 11.16 -12.51
C VAL A 414 32.10 10.39 -11.25
N LEU A 415 30.89 10.62 -10.75
CA LEU A 415 30.25 9.80 -9.72
C LEU A 415 28.87 9.39 -10.22
N ARG A 416 28.42 8.16 -9.95
CA ARG A 416 27.07 7.73 -10.31
C ARG A 416 26.44 6.84 -9.25
N SER A 417 25.12 6.94 -9.10
CA SER A 417 24.38 5.95 -8.32
C SER A 417 24.23 4.63 -9.10
N ARG A 418 24.10 3.52 -8.37
CA ARG A 418 23.90 2.18 -8.93
C ARG A 418 22.82 1.43 -8.18
N TRP A 419 21.59 1.96 -8.23
CA TRP A 419 20.47 1.46 -7.42
C TRP A 419 19.97 0.07 -7.83
N HIS A 420 20.08 -0.29 -9.12
CA HIS A 420 19.68 -1.61 -9.62
C HIS A 420 20.68 -2.70 -9.19
N SER A 421 21.97 -2.45 -9.40
CA SER A 421 23.03 -3.40 -9.06
C SER A 421 23.25 -3.53 -7.55
N ALA A 422 22.76 -2.58 -6.75
CA ALA A 422 22.85 -2.64 -5.30
C ALA A 422 21.98 -3.80 -4.74
N PRO A 423 22.60 -4.77 -4.05
CA PRO A 423 21.98 -6.09 -3.78
C PRO A 423 20.75 -6.01 -2.88
N TYR A 424 20.70 -5.05 -1.96
CA TYR A 424 19.61 -4.90 -0.99
C TYR A 424 18.55 -3.86 -1.41
N THR A 425 18.69 -3.24 -2.60
CA THR A 425 17.70 -2.28 -3.13
C THR A 425 17.06 -2.74 -4.42
N ARG A 426 17.85 -3.24 -5.39
CA ARG A 426 17.38 -3.76 -6.69
C ARG A 426 16.46 -2.80 -7.44
N GLY A 427 16.86 -1.53 -7.48
CA GLY A 427 16.12 -0.44 -8.13
C GLY A 427 15.94 0.76 -7.22
N SER A 428 15.20 1.74 -7.73
CA SER A 428 15.00 3.05 -7.12
C SER A 428 13.71 3.13 -6.30
N TYR A 429 12.53 3.08 -6.91
CA TYR A 429 11.24 3.15 -6.23
C TYR A 429 10.10 2.56 -7.09
N SER A 430 8.94 2.43 -6.46
CA SER A 430 7.77 1.78 -7.03
C SER A 430 6.91 2.74 -7.86
N TYR A 431 6.21 2.20 -8.85
CA TYR A 431 5.13 2.85 -9.58
C TYR A 431 3.95 1.90 -9.73
N VAL A 432 2.75 2.42 -9.98
CA VAL A 432 1.57 1.57 -10.24
C VAL A 432 1.62 1.11 -11.69
N ALA A 433 1.98 -0.15 -11.91
CA ALA A 433 2.15 -0.70 -13.24
C ALA A 433 0.81 -1.09 -13.88
N VAL A 434 0.77 -1.20 -15.21
CA VAL A 434 -0.38 -1.79 -15.92
C VAL A 434 -0.72 -3.15 -15.33
N GLY A 435 -1.98 -3.32 -14.91
CA GLY A 435 -2.47 -4.53 -14.23
C GLY A 435 -2.37 -4.49 -12.69
N SER A 436 -1.84 -3.41 -12.12
CA SER A 436 -1.82 -3.13 -10.68
C SER A 436 -2.74 -1.96 -10.32
N THR A 437 -3.14 -1.86 -9.05
CA THR A 437 -3.93 -0.75 -8.50
C THR A 437 -3.43 -0.33 -7.11
N GLY A 438 -3.94 0.77 -6.55
CA GLY A 438 -3.68 1.15 -5.17
C GLY A 438 -4.01 0.06 -4.14
N ASP A 439 -4.97 -0.84 -4.45
CA ASP A 439 -5.30 -1.98 -3.58
C ASP A 439 -4.13 -2.96 -3.41
N ASP A 440 -3.22 -3.08 -4.39
CA ASP A 440 -2.05 -3.94 -4.27
C ASP A 440 -1.05 -3.38 -3.24
N LEU A 441 -0.93 -2.05 -3.16
CA LEU A 441 -0.11 -1.37 -2.13
C LEU A 441 -0.70 -1.60 -0.74
N ASP A 442 -2.02 -1.46 -0.60
CA ASP A 442 -2.75 -1.75 0.64
C ASP A 442 -2.59 -3.21 1.05
N LEU A 443 -2.68 -4.13 0.10
CA LEU A 443 -2.49 -5.56 0.32
C LEU A 443 -1.07 -5.91 0.78
N LEU A 444 -0.06 -5.24 0.21
CA LEU A 444 1.33 -5.38 0.65
C LEU A 444 1.52 -4.85 2.08
N ALA A 445 0.81 -3.78 2.47
CA ALA A 445 0.87 -3.20 3.81
C ALA A 445 0.17 -4.03 4.91
N GLN A 446 -0.74 -4.94 4.56
CA GLN A 446 -1.47 -5.76 5.54
C GLN A 446 -0.52 -6.64 6.39
N PRO A 447 -0.70 -6.75 7.71
CA PRO A 447 0.16 -7.58 8.54
C PRO A 447 -0.01 -9.07 8.23
N LEU A 448 0.99 -9.88 8.58
CA LEU A 448 0.92 -11.34 8.58
C LEU A 448 1.11 -11.90 10.00
N PRO A 449 0.37 -12.94 10.39
CA PRO A 449 -0.79 -13.49 9.67
C PRO A 449 -1.87 -12.41 9.54
N ALA A 450 -2.65 -12.45 8.45
CA ALA A 450 -3.72 -11.48 8.27
C ALA A 450 -4.56 -11.45 9.56
N ASP A 451 -4.71 -10.24 10.12
CA ASP A 451 -5.76 -9.98 11.09
C ASP A 451 -7.01 -10.55 10.45
N GLY A 452 -7.64 -11.50 11.15
CA GLY A 452 -8.79 -12.19 10.61
C GLY A 452 -9.77 -11.12 10.13
N THR A 453 -10.06 -11.12 8.82
CA THR A 453 -10.91 -10.10 8.19
C THR A 453 -12.24 -10.10 8.93
N GLY A 454 -12.45 -9.09 9.77
CA GLY A 454 -13.43 -9.17 10.82
C GLY A 454 -14.83 -8.82 10.39
N THR A 455 -15.77 -9.76 10.49
CA THR A 455 -17.21 -9.46 10.65
C THR A 455 -17.82 -10.23 11.82
N GLN A 456 -17.79 -9.56 12.98
CA GLN A 456 -18.86 -9.34 13.98
C GLN A 456 -19.59 -10.55 14.57
N HIS A 457 -19.53 -10.63 15.90
CA HIS A 457 -20.20 -11.64 16.73
C HIS A 457 -21.58 -11.20 17.18
N ILE A 458 -22.59 -11.89 16.64
CA ILE A 458 -23.95 -11.97 17.18
C ILE A 458 -24.30 -13.44 17.53
N PRO A 459 -23.55 -14.11 18.43
CA PRO A 459 -23.73 -15.53 18.76
C PRO A 459 -25.12 -15.87 19.32
N LEU A 460 -25.83 -14.87 19.83
CA LEU A 460 -27.18 -14.98 20.38
C LEU A 460 -28.21 -14.36 19.42
N SER A 461 -28.05 -13.10 19.02
CA SER A 461 -28.99 -12.38 18.14
C SER A 461 -29.01 -12.91 16.70
N GLY A 462 -27.93 -13.55 16.23
CA GLY A 462 -27.85 -14.18 14.91
C GLY A 462 -28.54 -15.54 14.83
N ARG A 463 -29.15 -16.03 15.92
CA ARG A 463 -29.89 -17.28 15.94
C ARG A 463 -31.31 -17.06 15.45
N ASN A 464 -31.81 -17.99 14.64
CA ASN A 464 -33.21 -17.99 14.21
C ASN A 464 -34.01 -18.97 15.10
N PRO A 465 -34.94 -18.50 15.95
CA PRO A 465 -35.72 -19.35 16.85
C PRO A 465 -36.50 -20.45 16.13
N LEU A 466 -36.95 -20.21 14.89
CA LEU A 466 -37.68 -21.20 14.10
C LEU A 466 -36.86 -22.46 13.83
N PHE A 467 -35.54 -22.38 13.77
CA PHE A 467 -34.71 -23.59 13.62
C PHE A 467 -34.79 -24.47 14.87
N GLN A 468 -34.92 -23.88 16.07
CA GLN A 468 -35.06 -24.67 17.28
C GLN A 468 -36.39 -25.46 17.28
N GLU A 469 -37.46 -24.86 16.76
CA GLU A 469 -38.77 -25.50 16.61
C GLU A 469 -38.80 -26.54 15.47
N LEU A 470 -38.21 -26.22 14.31
CA LEU A 470 -38.23 -27.05 13.10
C LEU A 470 -37.24 -28.24 13.14
N LEU A 471 -36.14 -28.14 13.89
CA LEU A 471 -35.14 -29.20 13.98
C LEU A 471 -35.62 -30.41 14.80
N GLY A 472 -36.65 -30.24 15.64
CA GLY A 472 -37.31 -31.32 16.38
C GLY A 472 -36.33 -32.25 17.13
N LEU A 473 -36.50 -33.57 17.00
CA LEU A 473 -35.62 -34.59 17.59
C LEU A 473 -34.34 -34.88 16.77
N LYS A 474 -34.06 -34.13 15.69
CA LYS A 474 -32.88 -34.42 14.85
C LYS A 474 -31.60 -33.99 15.57
N PRO A 475 -30.54 -34.82 15.56
CA PRO A 475 -29.25 -34.41 16.10
C PRO A 475 -28.72 -33.21 15.32
N HIS A 476 -28.28 -32.19 16.04
CA HIS A 476 -27.73 -30.96 15.45
C HIS A 476 -26.45 -30.55 16.19
N LEU A 477 -25.59 -29.87 15.44
CA LEU A 477 -24.32 -29.31 15.91
C LEU A 477 -24.39 -27.80 15.69
N LEU A 478 -24.24 -27.01 16.75
CA LEU A 478 -24.14 -25.56 16.64
C LEU A 478 -22.70 -25.18 16.30
N VAL A 479 -22.49 -24.56 15.15
CA VAL A 479 -21.18 -24.06 14.73
C VAL A 479 -21.18 -22.54 14.83
N LEU A 480 -20.39 -22.01 15.75
CA LEU A 480 -20.14 -20.57 15.89
C LEU A 480 -18.87 -20.25 15.12
N ASN A 481 -19.06 -19.84 13.86
CA ASN A 481 -17.96 -19.51 12.97
C ASN A 481 -17.48 -18.05 13.18
N LYS A 482 -16.24 -17.75 12.75
CA LYS A 482 -15.53 -16.46 12.89
C LYS A 482 -15.02 -16.16 14.31
N ILE A 483 -14.45 -17.16 14.99
CA ILE A 483 -14.03 -17.06 16.39
C ILE A 483 -12.91 -16.06 16.65
N ASP A 484 -12.14 -15.70 15.63
CA ASP A 484 -11.07 -14.70 15.62
C ASP A 484 -11.54 -13.30 16.07
N LEU A 485 -12.85 -13.12 16.23
CA LEU A 485 -13.49 -11.85 16.55
C LEU A 485 -13.98 -11.77 18.00
N ALA A 486 -13.85 -12.84 18.80
CA ALA A 486 -14.22 -12.87 20.23
C ALA A 486 -13.01 -13.32 21.06
N ASP A 487 -12.68 -12.55 22.09
CA ASP A 487 -11.66 -12.94 23.07
C ASP A 487 -12.08 -14.23 23.83
N LEU A 488 -11.09 -14.97 24.32
CA LEU A 488 -11.23 -16.23 25.05
C LEU A 488 -12.22 -16.13 26.23
N ILE A 489 -12.24 -14.99 26.93
CA ILE A 489 -13.17 -14.73 28.04
C ILE A 489 -14.62 -14.71 27.54
N GLU A 490 -14.88 -14.02 26.43
CA GLU A 490 -16.23 -13.93 25.86
C GLU A 490 -16.65 -15.28 25.26
N GLN A 491 -15.73 -16.04 24.65
CA GLN A 491 -16.02 -17.40 24.16
C GLN A 491 -16.50 -18.33 25.28
N GLN A 492 -15.85 -18.28 26.45
CA GLN A 492 -16.25 -19.06 27.62
C GLN A 492 -17.63 -18.65 28.14
N ARG A 493 -17.91 -17.33 28.23
CA ARG A 493 -19.23 -16.82 28.65
C ARG A 493 -20.34 -17.24 27.69
N ILE A 494 -20.09 -17.19 26.38
CA ILE A 494 -21.03 -17.66 25.36
C ILE A 494 -21.28 -19.16 25.53
N ALA A 495 -20.22 -19.97 25.69
CA ALA A 495 -20.35 -21.41 25.88
C ALA A 495 -21.21 -21.74 27.12
N GLN A 496 -20.91 -21.13 28.26
CA GLN A 496 -21.66 -21.31 29.51
C GLN A 496 -23.13 -20.89 29.37
N HIS A 497 -23.40 -19.75 28.72
CA HIS A 497 -24.77 -19.27 28.49
C HIS A 497 -25.56 -20.22 27.59
N LEU A 498 -24.93 -20.77 26.54
CA LEU A 498 -25.57 -21.73 25.63
C LEU A 498 -25.79 -23.09 26.30
N GLU A 499 -24.84 -23.56 27.11
CA GLU A 499 -24.99 -24.77 27.94
C GLU A 499 -26.14 -24.64 28.93
N GLY A 500 -26.29 -23.48 29.59
CA GLY A 500 -27.42 -23.17 30.47
C GLY A 500 -28.78 -23.20 29.76
N LYS A 501 -28.80 -22.99 28.44
CA LYS A 501 -29.99 -23.15 27.58
C LYS A 501 -30.15 -24.57 27.01
N GLY A 502 -29.37 -25.53 27.48
CA GLY A 502 -29.46 -26.95 27.10
C GLY A 502 -28.71 -27.34 25.84
N LEU A 503 -27.88 -26.46 25.27
CA LEU A 503 -27.09 -26.74 24.06
C LEU A 503 -25.72 -27.31 24.43
N LYS A 504 -25.54 -28.62 24.24
CA LYS A 504 -24.32 -29.34 24.63
C LYS A 504 -23.31 -29.54 23.49
N ASN A 505 -23.73 -29.32 22.24
CA ASN A 505 -22.91 -29.58 21.05
C ASN A 505 -22.61 -28.26 20.34
N VAL A 506 -21.66 -27.49 20.88
CA VAL A 506 -21.21 -26.21 20.32
C VAL A 506 -19.74 -26.33 19.90
N ILE A 507 -19.42 -25.90 18.67
CA ILE A 507 -18.04 -25.80 18.20
C ILE A 507 -17.80 -24.39 17.67
N PHE A 508 -16.77 -23.77 18.22
CA PHE A 508 -16.23 -22.49 17.79
C PHE A 508 -15.25 -22.74 16.63
N THR A 509 -15.45 -22.13 15.47
CA THR A 509 -14.61 -22.31 14.28
C THR A 509 -14.16 -21.02 13.59
N ASN A 510 -13.07 -21.11 12.83
CA ASN A 510 -12.69 -20.08 11.87
C ASN A 510 -12.54 -20.71 10.48
N CYS A 511 -13.54 -20.54 9.61
CA CYS A 511 -13.52 -21.10 8.25
C CYS A 511 -12.54 -20.40 7.28
N ILE A 512 -11.98 -19.25 7.67
CA ILE A 512 -10.94 -18.54 6.90
C ILE A 512 -9.58 -19.16 7.20
N LYS A 513 -9.29 -19.41 8.48
CA LYS A 513 -8.04 -20.02 8.96
C LYS A 513 -8.09 -21.54 9.10
N ASP A 514 -9.22 -22.15 8.72
CA ASP A 514 -9.53 -23.57 8.89
C ASP A 514 -9.38 -24.08 10.35
N GLU A 515 -9.58 -23.19 11.32
CA GLU A 515 -9.42 -23.45 12.76
C GLU A 515 -10.63 -24.21 13.32
N ASN A 516 -10.37 -25.27 14.10
CA ASN A 516 -11.35 -26.16 14.71
C ASN A 516 -12.31 -26.87 13.73
N ILE A 517 -12.16 -26.68 12.42
CA ILE A 517 -13.00 -27.33 11.39
C ILE A 517 -12.85 -28.85 11.42
N LYS A 518 -11.65 -29.36 11.74
CA LYS A 518 -11.37 -30.80 11.87
C LYS A 518 -12.22 -31.51 12.93
N LEU A 519 -12.77 -30.76 13.88
CA LEU A 519 -13.60 -31.28 14.96
C LEU A 519 -15.03 -31.58 14.48
N ILE A 520 -15.47 -30.98 13.38
CA ILE A 520 -16.85 -31.09 12.89
C ILE A 520 -17.18 -32.51 12.41
N ILE A 521 -16.38 -33.09 11.50
CA ILE A 521 -16.68 -34.41 10.93
C ILE A 521 -16.73 -35.51 12.02
N PRO A 522 -15.77 -35.60 12.96
CA PRO A 522 -15.86 -36.54 14.08
C PRO A 522 -17.09 -36.31 14.93
N LYS A 523 -17.39 -35.06 15.31
CA LYS A 523 -18.52 -34.75 16.20
C LYS A 523 -19.87 -35.06 15.55
N VAL A 524 -20.04 -34.73 14.28
CA VAL A 524 -21.27 -35.07 13.54
C VAL A 524 -21.41 -36.58 13.39
N THR A 525 -20.32 -37.30 13.14
CA THR A 525 -20.32 -38.77 13.07
C THR A 525 -20.76 -39.40 14.39
N GLU A 526 -20.26 -38.90 15.52
CA GLU A 526 -20.69 -39.31 16.86
C GLU A 526 -22.21 -39.08 17.05
N LEU A 527 -22.70 -37.87 16.76
CA LEU A 527 -24.11 -37.50 16.91
C LEU A 527 -25.05 -38.36 16.03
N ILE A 528 -24.61 -38.71 14.82
CA ILE A 528 -25.38 -39.58 13.93
C ILE A 528 -25.44 -41.01 14.50
N LYS A 529 -24.30 -41.56 14.97
CA LYS A 529 -24.23 -42.91 15.55
C LYS A 529 -25.05 -43.06 16.82
N CYS A 530 -25.11 -42.02 17.65
CA CYS A 530 -25.93 -41.99 18.86
C CYS A 530 -27.42 -41.72 18.58
N SER A 531 -27.82 -41.44 17.34
CA SER A 531 -29.23 -41.23 16.98
C SER A 531 -29.90 -42.54 16.54
N TYR A 532 -30.99 -42.95 17.20
CA TYR A 532 -31.77 -44.14 16.81
C TYR A 532 -32.43 -43.92 15.44
N ARG A 533 -32.00 -44.66 14.40
CA ARG A 533 -32.57 -44.59 13.04
C ARG A 533 -32.94 -45.98 12.52
N TYR A 534 -34.18 -46.42 12.78
CA TYR A 534 -34.68 -47.76 12.45
C TYR A 534 -34.77 -48.05 10.92
N HIS A 535 -34.83 -47.02 10.06
CA HIS A 535 -35.13 -47.16 8.62
C HIS A 535 -33.96 -46.92 7.65
N ARG A 536 -32.70 -46.79 8.11
CA ARG A 536 -31.54 -46.47 7.23
C ARG A 536 -30.23 -47.15 7.61
N ALA A 537 -30.28 -48.31 8.28
CA ALA A 537 -29.07 -49.03 8.73
C ALA A 537 -28.11 -49.41 7.59
N GLU A 538 -28.60 -49.51 6.35
CA GLU A 538 -27.82 -49.91 5.16
C GLU A 538 -27.22 -48.73 4.36
N ASN A 539 -27.57 -47.47 4.67
CA ASN A 539 -27.03 -46.31 3.94
C ASN A 539 -25.65 -45.93 4.48
N LEU A 540 -24.62 -46.18 3.68
CA LEU A 540 -23.22 -45.86 3.99
C LEU A 540 -22.89 -44.36 3.88
N GLU A 541 -23.81 -43.55 3.36
CA GLU A 541 -23.63 -42.11 3.13
C GLU A 541 -24.32 -41.23 4.17
N TYR A 542 -23.63 -40.19 4.62
CA TYR A 542 -24.17 -39.14 5.50
C TYR A 542 -24.49 -37.88 4.69
N CYS A 543 -25.72 -37.38 4.82
CA CYS A 543 -26.15 -36.12 4.21
C CYS A 543 -26.57 -35.14 5.31
N ILE A 544 -25.90 -33.98 5.35
CA ILE A 544 -26.07 -32.95 6.39
C ILE A 544 -26.58 -31.68 5.73
N MET A 545 -27.54 -31.01 6.36
CA MET A 545 -28.03 -29.72 5.91
C MET A 545 -27.40 -28.61 6.74
N VAL A 546 -26.79 -27.62 6.09
CA VAL A 546 -26.24 -26.44 6.77
C VAL A 546 -27.26 -25.32 6.73
N VAL A 547 -27.77 -24.90 7.89
CA VAL A 547 -28.79 -23.83 8.02
C VAL A 547 -28.29 -22.69 8.90
N GLY A 548 -28.81 -21.49 8.68
CA GLY A 548 -28.43 -20.28 9.43
C GLY A 548 -28.92 -19.01 8.73
N VAL A 549 -28.83 -17.86 9.41
CA VAL A 549 -29.15 -16.56 8.81
C VAL A 549 -28.14 -16.20 7.69
N PRO A 550 -28.39 -15.18 6.85
CA PRO A 550 -27.41 -14.73 5.85
C PRO A 550 -26.04 -14.37 6.48
N ASN A 551 -24.95 -14.43 5.71
CA ASN A 551 -23.61 -13.93 6.08
C ASN A 551 -22.90 -14.51 7.33
N VAL A 552 -23.42 -15.57 7.93
CA VAL A 552 -22.76 -16.34 9.02
C VAL A 552 -21.61 -17.26 8.56
N GLY A 553 -21.44 -17.44 7.25
CA GLY A 553 -20.35 -18.26 6.69
C GLY A 553 -20.71 -19.73 6.38
N LYS A 554 -21.98 -20.03 6.05
CA LYS A 554 -22.44 -21.38 5.66
C LYS A 554 -21.64 -21.97 4.50
N SER A 555 -21.56 -21.25 3.38
CA SER A 555 -20.80 -21.67 2.20
C SER A 555 -19.28 -21.71 2.45
N SER A 556 -18.78 -20.83 3.34
CA SER A 556 -17.38 -20.86 3.79
C SER A 556 -17.06 -22.14 4.56
N LEU A 557 -17.96 -22.57 5.45
CA LEU A 557 -17.84 -23.83 6.20
C LEU A 557 -17.77 -25.04 5.27
N ILE A 558 -18.64 -25.09 4.25
CA ILE A 558 -18.64 -26.19 3.26
C ILE A 558 -17.29 -26.22 2.53
N ASN A 559 -16.83 -25.09 2.01
CA ASN A 559 -15.57 -25.00 1.30
C ASN A 559 -14.37 -25.35 2.19
N SER A 560 -14.41 -24.96 3.47
CA SER A 560 -13.38 -25.27 4.47
C SER A 560 -13.30 -26.77 4.75
N LEU A 561 -14.44 -27.43 4.97
CA LEU A 561 -14.50 -28.88 5.15
C LEU A 561 -13.95 -29.64 3.93
N ARG A 562 -14.26 -29.18 2.71
CA ARG A 562 -13.71 -29.78 1.48
C ARG A 562 -12.19 -29.64 1.38
N ARG A 563 -11.65 -28.47 1.70
CA ARG A 563 -10.18 -28.28 1.72
C ARG A 563 -9.52 -29.23 2.70
N GLN A 564 -10.09 -29.35 3.90
CA GLN A 564 -9.49 -30.14 4.96
C GLN A 564 -9.57 -31.66 4.75
N HIS A 565 -10.69 -32.15 4.22
CA HIS A 565 -10.96 -33.59 4.15
C HIS A 565 -10.87 -34.19 2.75
N LEU A 566 -10.95 -33.37 1.69
CA LEU A 566 -10.83 -33.83 0.29
C LEU A 566 -9.66 -33.18 -0.46
N ARG A 567 -8.99 -32.17 0.12
CA ARG A 567 -7.97 -31.35 -0.56
C ARG A 567 -8.44 -30.81 -1.92
N SER A 568 -9.73 -30.50 -2.02
CA SER A 568 -10.40 -30.08 -3.27
C SER A 568 -10.76 -28.59 -3.24
N GLY A 569 -10.93 -27.98 -4.42
CA GLY A 569 -11.22 -26.56 -4.61
C GLY A 569 -12.58 -26.10 -4.06
N LYS A 570 -12.96 -24.84 -4.31
CA LYS A 570 -14.25 -24.28 -3.85
C LYS A 570 -15.44 -24.90 -4.63
N ALA A 571 -16.50 -25.30 -3.92
CA ALA A 571 -17.77 -25.75 -4.51
C ALA A 571 -18.90 -24.75 -4.33
N ALA A 572 -18.92 -24.03 -3.20
CA ALA A 572 -19.99 -23.08 -2.90
C ALA A 572 -19.52 -21.63 -3.14
N ARG A 573 -20.39 -20.79 -3.71
CA ARG A 573 -20.12 -19.35 -3.91
C ARG A 573 -20.17 -18.63 -2.56
N VAL A 574 -19.27 -17.68 -2.34
CA VAL A 574 -19.15 -16.92 -1.08
C VAL A 574 -19.08 -15.43 -1.41
N GLY A 575 -19.75 -14.61 -0.61
CA GLY A 575 -19.64 -13.14 -0.64
C GLY A 575 -20.38 -12.51 0.55
N GLY A 576 -20.31 -11.19 0.66
CA GLY A 576 -20.83 -10.43 1.80
C GLY A 576 -22.26 -9.92 1.66
N GLU A 577 -22.92 -10.17 0.53
CA GLU A 577 -24.30 -9.74 0.30
C GLU A 577 -25.31 -10.86 0.64
N PRO A 578 -26.46 -10.53 1.26
CA PRO A 578 -27.52 -11.50 1.46
C PRO A 578 -28.09 -11.95 0.10
N GLY A 579 -28.42 -13.24 -0.02
CA GLY A 579 -29.04 -13.79 -1.25
C GLY A 579 -28.07 -14.34 -2.31
N ILE A 580 -26.78 -14.52 -1.99
CA ILE A 580 -25.82 -15.19 -2.88
C ILE A 580 -26.22 -16.64 -3.18
N THR A 581 -26.60 -17.40 -2.16
CA THR A 581 -27.20 -18.73 -2.31
C THR A 581 -28.71 -18.57 -2.43
N ARG A 582 -29.24 -18.66 -3.66
CA ARG A 582 -30.66 -18.40 -3.98
C ARG A 582 -31.56 -19.63 -3.89
N ALA A 583 -30.99 -20.83 -3.91
CA ALA A 583 -31.70 -22.10 -3.76
C ALA A 583 -30.81 -23.13 -3.07
N VAL A 584 -31.42 -24.17 -2.51
CA VAL A 584 -30.67 -25.32 -1.97
C VAL A 584 -29.87 -25.94 -3.12
N THR A 585 -28.55 -25.96 -2.97
CA THR A 585 -27.64 -26.43 -4.03
C THR A 585 -27.54 -27.97 -4.01
N SER A 586 -27.07 -28.58 -5.10
CA SER A 586 -26.82 -30.02 -5.19
C SER A 586 -25.92 -30.54 -4.06
N ARG A 587 -25.96 -31.86 -3.79
CA ARG A 587 -25.16 -32.50 -2.72
C ARG A 587 -23.66 -32.27 -2.94
N ILE A 588 -23.02 -31.55 -2.04
CA ILE A 588 -21.58 -31.26 -2.10
C ILE A 588 -20.84 -32.25 -1.22
N GLN A 589 -19.99 -33.10 -1.81
CA GLN A 589 -19.16 -34.02 -1.02
C GLN A 589 -18.12 -33.23 -0.22
N VAL A 590 -17.97 -33.56 1.07
CA VAL A 590 -16.96 -32.96 1.97
C VAL A 590 -16.05 -33.96 2.65
N CYS A 591 -16.38 -35.26 2.66
CA CYS A 591 -15.52 -36.29 3.23
C CYS A 591 -15.70 -37.61 2.46
N GLU A 592 -14.61 -38.35 2.29
CA GLU A 592 -14.63 -39.68 1.66
C GLU A 592 -14.87 -40.80 2.68
N ARG A 593 -14.38 -40.65 3.91
CA ARG A 593 -14.44 -41.67 4.96
C ARG A 593 -14.69 -41.04 6.34
N PRO A 594 -15.93 -41.09 6.87
CA PRO A 594 -17.13 -41.64 6.24
C PRO A 594 -17.58 -40.79 5.03
N LEU A 595 -18.25 -41.43 4.07
CA LEU A 595 -18.75 -40.73 2.89
C LEU A 595 -19.81 -39.71 3.30
N MET A 596 -19.52 -38.42 3.14
CA MET A 596 -20.34 -37.34 3.69
C MET A 596 -20.56 -36.20 2.69
N PHE A 597 -21.81 -35.76 2.60
CA PHE A 597 -22.28 -34.68 1.74
C PHE A 597 -22.97 -33.59 2.57
N LEU A 598 -22.75 -32.33 2.20
CA LEU A 598 -23.44 -31.18 2.74
C LEU A 598 -24.37 -30.57 1.69
N LEU A 599 -25.53 -30.13 2.14
CA LEU A 599 -26.47 -29.30 1.38
C LEU A 599 -26.28 -27.85 1.83
N ASP A 600 -25.88 -26.99 0.89
CA ASP A 600 -25.85 -25.54 1.12
C ASP A 600 -27.27 -24.98 0.99
N THR A 601 -27.71 -24.21 1.97
CA THR A 601 -29.05 -23.61 1.99
C THR A 601 -28.96 -22.08 1.94
N PRO A 602 -29.96 -21.40 1.34
CA PRO A 602 -30.10 -19.95 1.46
C PRO A 602 -30.08 -19.50 2.93
N GLY A 603 -29.59 -18.29 3.19
CA GLY A 603 -29.74 -17.71 4.52
C GLY A 603 -31.21 -17.42 4.82
N VAL A 604 -31.72 -17.90 5.95
CA VAL A 604 -33.13 -17.70 6.34
C VAL A 604 -33.21 -16.87 7.61
N LEU A 605 -33.76 -15.66 7.49
CA LEU A 605 -34.12 -14.80 8.62
C LEU A 605 -35.47 -15.22 9.22
N ALA A 606 -35.68 -14.92 10.49
CA ALA A 606 -37.00 -15.08 11.10
C ALA A 606 -37.99 -14.10 10.45
N PRO A 607 -39.24 -14.51 10.17
CA PRO A 607 -40.25 -13.66 9.55
C PRO A 607 -40.63 -12.45 10.41
N ARG A 608 -40.36 -12.52 11.72
CA ARG A 608 -40.52 -11.41 12.65
C ARG A 608 -39.26 -11.27 13.49
N ILE A 609 -38.64 -10.10 13.45
CA ILE A 609 -37.52 -9.75 14.33
C ILE A 609 -38.12 -9.26 15.67
N GLU A 610 -37.65 -9.83 16.77
CA GLU A 610 -38.24 -9.63 18.11
C GLU A 610 -38.09 -8.19 18.63
N SER A 611 -37.00 -7.51 18.27
CA SER A 611 -36.71 -6.13 18.70
C SER A 611 -35.97 -5.34 17.63
N VAL A 612 -36.11 -4.00 17.69
CA VAL A 612 -35.38 -3.07 16.82
C VAL A 612 -33.87 -3.23 16.99
N GLU A 613 -33.41 -3.41 18.22
CA GLU A 613 -32.00 -3.62 18.54
C GLU A 613 -31.43 -4.87 17.86
N THR A 614 -32.14 -6.01 17.92
CA THR A 614 -31.74 -7.23 17.21
C THR A 614 -31.72 -7.00 15.69
N GLY A 615 -32.66 -6.22 15.17
CA GLY A 615 -32.70 -5.82 13.75
C GLY A 615 -31.48 -5.00 13.33
N LEU A 616 -31.06 -4.03 14.15
CA LEU A 616 -29.87 -3.21 13.91
C LEU A 616 -28.59 -4.04 13.98
N LYS A 617 -28.47 -4.96 14.95
CA LYS A 617 -27.34 -5.91 15.04
C LYS A 617 -27.24 -6.80 13.80
N LEU A 618 -28.38 -7.32 13.34
CA LEU A 618 -28.49 -8.11 12.12
C LEU A 618 -28.08 -7.31 10.87
N ALA A 619 -28.52 -6.06 10.77
CA ALA A 619 -28.17 -5.15 9.68
C ALA A 619 -26.68 -4.81 9.68
N LEU A 620 -26.11 -4.52 10.86
CA LEU A 620 -24.68 -4.26 11.03
C LEU A 620 -23.82 -5.42 10.53
N CYS A 621 -24.24 -6.67 10.79
CA CYS A 621 -23.58 -7.88 10.26
C CYS A 621 -23.86 -8.17 8.76
N GLY A 622 -24.57 -7.28 8.07
CA GLY A 622 -24.92 -7.40 6.65
C GLY A 622 -25.95 -8.46 6.36
N THR A 623 -26.70 -8.96 7.36
CA THR A 623 -27.71 -10.01 7.11
C THR A 623 -28.96 -9.46 6.41
N VAL A 624 -29.14 -8.14 6.46
CA VAL A 624 -30.16 -7.35 5.77
C VAL A 624 -29.43 -6.28 4.95
N LEU A 625 -30.00 -5.86 3.81
CA LEU A 625 -29.43 -4.81 2.97
C LEU A 625 -29.44 -3.45 3.69
N ASP A 626 -28.30 -2.77 3.71
CA ASP A 626 -28.07 -1.55 4.51
C ASP A 626 -29.07 -0.43 4.21
N HIS A 627 -29.35 -0.20 2.93
CA HIS A 627 -30.26 0.86 2.49
C HIS A 627 -31.72 0.65 2.95
N LEU A 628 -32.11 -0.58 3.32
CA LEU A 628 -33.44 -0.86 3.86
C LEU A 628 -33.58 -0.38 5.30
N VAL A 629 -32.47 -0.27 6.03
CA VAL A 629 -32.43 0.13 7.44
C VAL A 629 -32.01 1.60 7.59
N GLY A 630 -31.13 2.06 6.72
CA GLY A 630 -30.57 3.41 6.73
C GLY A 630 -29.15 3.40 7.28
N GLU A 631 -28.20 3.79 6.42
CA GLU A 631 -26.75 3.72 6.70
C GLU A 631 -26.37 4.66 7.86
N GLU A 632 -26.98 5.84 7.93
CA GLU A 632 -26.77 6.81 9.02
C GLU A 632 -27.32 6.28 10.35
N THR A 633 -28.53 5.70 10.37
CA THR A 633 -29.12 5.07 11.56
C THR A 633 -28.27 3.91 12.08
N MET A 634 -27.76 3.08 11.17
CA MET A 634 -26.86 1.98 11.51
C MET A 634 -25.54 2.50 12.08
N ALA A 635 -24.98 3.55 11.48
CA ALA A 635 -23.74 4.17 11.94
C ALA A 635 -23.88 4.79 13.34
N ASP A 636 -25.03 5.42 13.62
CA ASP A 636 -25.37 5.98 14.93
C ASP A 636 -25.48 4.87 16.00
N TYR A 637 -26.23 3.81 15.71
CA TYR A 637 -26.34 2.67 16.63
C TYR A 637 -24.99 1.97 16.88
N LEU A 638 -24.15 1.88 15.84
CA LEU A 638 -22.80 1.38 15.98
C LEU A 638 -21.96 2.26 16.91
N LEU A 639 -22.00 3.59 16.72
CA LEU A 639 -21.29 4.54 17.59
C LEU A 639 -21.75 4.41 19.04
N TYR A 640 -23.05 4.35 19.28
CA TYR A 640 -23.63 4.09 20.60
C TYR A 640 -23.06 2.81 21.23
N THR A 641 -23.01 1.71 20.46
CA THR A 641 -22.53 0.42 20.94
C THR A 641 -21.04 0.47 21.29
N LEU A 642 -20.24 1.09 20.42
CA LEU A 642 -18.80 1.27 20.63
C LEU A 642 -18.52 2.08 21.92
N ASN A 643 -19.20 3.22 22.09
CA ASN A 643 -19.03 4.06 23.28
C ASN A 643 -19.48 3.35 24.56
N ARG A 644 -20.63 2.68 24.52
CA ARG A 644 -21.15 1.90 25.65
C ARG A 644 -20.18 0.80 26.08
N HIS A 645 -19.46 0.19 25.15
CA HIS A 645 -18.48 -0.87 25.44
C HIS A 645 -17.08 -0.33 25.76
N GLY A 646 -16.88 0.99 25.76
CA GLY A 646 -15.57 1.63 25.99
C GLY A 646 -14.59 1.48 24.82
N LEU A 647 -15.09 1.23 23.61
CA LEU A 647 -14.31 0.97 22.41
C LEU A 647 -14.15 2.25 21.58
N PHE A 648 -13.12 3.03 21.90
CA PHE A 648 -12.87 4.34 21.28
C PHE A 648 -11.92 4.31 20.07
N GLY A 649 -11.63 3.12 19.53
CA GLY A 649 -10.70 2.95 18.40
C GLY A 649 -11.09 3.77 17.16
N TYR A 650 -12.38 4.05 16.97
CA TYR A 650 -12.86 4.91 15.89
C TYR A 650 -12.37 6.36 16.00
N ALA A 651 -12.20 6.89 17.21
CA ALA A 651 -11.73 8.26 17.41
C ALA A 651 -10.29 8.40 16.89
N GLN A 652 -9.42 7.45 17.26
CA GLN A 652 -8.06 7.39 16.72
C GLN A 652 -8.05 7.11 15.21
N HIS A 653 -8.88 6.18 14.75
CA HIS A 653 -8.94 5.79 13.34
C HIS A 653 -9.36 6.97 12.43
N TYR A 654 -10.27 7.83 12.87
CA TYR A 654 -10.74 8.99 12.11
C TYR A 654 -10.14 10.34 12.56
N GLY A 655 -9.21 10.34 13.52
CA GLY A 655 -8.52 11.55 13.96
C GLY A 655 -9.37 12.52 14.79
N LEU A 656 -10.35 12.02 15.54
CA LEU A 656 -11.11 12.82 16.51
C LEU A 656 -10.27 13.06 17.78
N ALA A 657 -10.41 14.26 18.36
CA ALA A 657 -9.70 14.64 19.58
C ALA A 657 -10.10 13.80 20.81
N SER A 658 -11.35 13.35 20.85
CA SER A 658 -11.91 12.50 21.92
C SER A 658 -13.03 11.61 21.39
N ALA A 659 -13.50 10.69 22.22
CA ALA A 659 -14.76 9.99 21.99
C ALA A 659 -15.90 11.00 21.81
N CYS A 660 -16.88 10.65 20.97
CA CYS A 660 -18.00 11.51 20.61
C CYS A 660 -19.30 10.69 20.58
N ASP A 661 -20.37 11.21 21.17
CA ASP A 661 -21.71 10.61 21.15
C ASP A 661 -22.59 11.14 20.01
N HIS A 662 -22.06 12.04 19.17
CA HIS A 662 -22.80 12.65 18.06
C HIS A 662 -22.33 12.10 16.72
N ILE A 663 -23.16 11.26 16.10
CA ILE A 663 -22.84 10.62 14.82
C ILE A 663 -22.48 11.62 13.73
N GLU A 664 -23.15 12.78 13.66
CA GLU A 664 -22.85 13.81 12.66
C GLU A 664 -21.40 14.32 12.73
N GLN A 665 -20.84 14.45 13.93
CA GLN A 665 -19.45 14.89 14.11
C GLN A 665 -18.46 13.80 13.67
N VAL A 666 -18.78 12.55 13.97
CA VAL A 666 -18.00 11.40 13.53
C VAL A 666 -18.05 11.31 12.01
N LEU A 667 -19.23 11.33 11.39
CA LEU A 667 -19.39 11.27 9.94
C LEU A 667 -18.77 12.48 9.23
N LYS A 668 -18.80 13.67 9.82
CA LYS A 668 -18.08 14.85 9.30
C LYS A 668 -16.58 14.59 9.27
N SER A 669 -16.03 14.05 10.36
CA SER A 669 -14.61 13.75 10.47
C SER A 669 -14.20 12.65 9.48
N VAL A 670 -15.03 11.61 9.33
CA VAL A 670 -14.86 10.55 8.31
C VAL A 670 -14.87 11.15 6.91
N ALA A 671 -15.85 12.00 6.59
CA ALA A 671 -15.99 12.64 5.29
C ALA A 671 -14.79 13.52 4.91
N VAL A 672 -14.33 14.35 5.85
CA VAL A 672 -13.16 15.22 5.65
C VAL A 672 -11.89 14.38 5.49
N LYS A 673 -11.67 13.41 6.38
CA LYS A 673 -10.46 12.57 6.35
C LYS A 673 -10.35 11.72 5.10
N LEU A 674 -11.47 11.22 4.59
CA LEU A 674 -11.51 10.34 3.41
C LEU A 674 -11.87 11.08 2.11
N GLY A 675 -11.93 12.42 2.13
CA GLY A 675 -12.27 13.22 0.96
C GLY A 675 -13.69 12.99 0.40
N LYS A 676 -14.62 12.44 1.19
CA LYS A 676 -16.00 12.15 0.78
C LYS A 676 -16.81 13.45 0.77
N THR A 677 -16.75 14.16 -0.34
CA THR A 677 -17.45 15.43 -0.52
C THR A 677 -18.37 15.40 -1.72
N ARG A 678 -19.43 16.20 -1.67
CA ARG A 678 -20.38 16.39 -2.76
C ARG A 678 -20.50 17.87 -3.11
N LYS A 679 -20.58 18.18 -4.40
CA LYS A 679 -20.86 19.52 -4.91
C LYS A 679 -22.37 19.77 -4.86
N VAL A 680 -22.80 20.81 -4.14
CA VAL A 680 -24.20 21.21 -4.07
C VAL A 680 -24.34 22.67 -4.47
N LYS A 681 -25.36 22.97 -5.27
CA LYS A 681 -25.74 24.33 -5.63
C LYS A 681 -26.53 24.94 -4.48
N VAL A 682 -25.96 25.95 -3.83
CA VAL A 682 -26.63 26.70 -2.77
C VAL A 682 -27.15 28.00 -3.38
N LEU A 683 -28.44 28.28 -3.20
CA LEU A 683 -29.01 29.59 -3.49
C LEU A 683 -28.46 30.57 -2.46
N THR A 684 -27.55 31.42 -2.90
CA THR A 684 -27.21 32.64 -2.16
C THR A 684 -28.06 33.78 -2.73
N GLY A 685 -28.34 34.81 -1.93
CA GLY A 685 -29.13 35.97 -2.37
C GLY A 685 -28.58 36.72 -3.59
N THR A 686 -27.42 36.31 -4.11
CA THR A 686 -26.72 36.87 -5.28
C THR A 686 -26.51 35.85 -6.42
N GLY A 687 -27.08 34.63 -6.34
CA GLY A 687 -26.99 33.62 -7.40
C GLY A 687 -26.65 32.20 -6.91
N ASN A 688 -26.62 31.25 -7.85
CA ASN A 688 -26.28 29.85 -7.59
C ASN A 688 -24.77 29.69 -7.46
N VAL A 689 -24.28 29.39 -6.26
CA VAL A 689 -22.86 29.09 -6.01
C VAL A 689 -22.70 27.59 -5.79
N ASN A 690 -21.69 26.98 -6.41
CA ASN A 690 -21.32 25.60 -6.14
C ASN A 690 -20.52 25.55 -4.83
N VAL A 691 -21.07 24.91 -3.81
CA VAL A 691 -20.41 24.70 -2.52
C VAL A 691 -20.06 23.22 -2.38
N ILE A 692 -18.83 22.94 -1.96
CA ILE A 692 -18.40 21.58 -1.62
C ILE A 692 -18.78 21.34 -0.15
N GLN A 693 -19.57 20.30 0.10
CA GLN A 693 -19.95 19.90 1.46
C GLN A 693 -19.67 18.42 1.70
N PRO A 694 -19.45 18.00 2.96
CA PRO A 694 -19.34 16.60 3.35
C PRO A 694 -20.51 15.75 2.85
N ASP A 695 -20.22 14.55 2.34
CA ASP A 695 -21.23 13.55 2.01
C ASP A 695 -21.38 12.55 3.17
N TYR A 696 -22.39 12.80 4.02
CA TYR A 696 -22.63 11.99 5.22
C TYR A 696 -23.08 10.56 4.91
N ALA A 697 -23.79 10.34 3.81
CA ALA A 697 -24.23 9.00 3.42
C ALA A 697 -23.03 8.15 2.99
N MET A 698 -22.12 8.72 2.19
CA MET A 698 -20.86 8.05 1.85
C MET A 698 -19.98 7.81 3.08
N ALA A 699 -19.90 8.80 3.98
CA ALA A 699 -19.17 8.65 5.23
C ALA A 699 -19.74 7.54 6.12
N ALA A 700 -21.08 7.42 6.21
CA ALA A 700 -21.74 6.37 6.97
C ALA A 700 -21.44 4.98 6.38
N ARG A 701 -21.46 4.83 5.05
CA ARG A 701 -21.04 3.60 4.38
C ARG A 701 -19.60 3.23 4.71
N ASP A 702 -18.68 4.18 4.65
CA ASP A 702 -17.27 3.95 4.98
C ASP A 702 -17.09 3.60 6.46
N PHE A 703 -17.83 4.24 7.37
CA PHE A 703 -17.83 3.90 8.79
C PHE A 703 -18.28 2.46 9.05
N LEU A 704 -19.41 2.06 8.46
CA LEU A 704 -19.94 0.70 8.53
C LEU A 704 -19.00 -0.32 7.88
N ARG A 705 -18.39 0.03 6.73
CA ARG A 705 -17.41 -0.83 6.04
C ARG A 705 -16.16 -1.02 6.88
N THR A 706 -15.66 0.03 7.52
CA THR A 706 -14.48 0.00 8.39
C THR A 706 -14.72 -0.91 9.59
N PHE A 707 -15.90 -0.80 10.21
CA PHE A 707 -16.37 -1.73 11.23
C PHE A 707 -16.46 -3.18 10.73
N ARG A 708 -17.02 -3.42 9.54
CA ARG A 708 -17.07 -4.74 8.88
C ARG A 708 -15.74 -5.25 8.33
N LYS A 709 -14.68 -4.47 8.42
CA LYS A 709 -13.31 -4.92 8.16
C LYS A 709 -12.56 -5.23 9.45
N GLY A 710 -13.15 -4.97 10.62
CA GLY A 710 -12.49 -5.09 11.93
C GLY A 710 -11.52 -3.96 12.25
N LEU A 711 -11.47 -2.90 11.43
CA LEU A 711 -10.51 -1.81 11.58
C LEU A 711 -10.82 -0.86 12.75
N LEU A 712 -12.00 -0.99 13.36
CA LEU A 712 -12.39 -0.28 14.58
C LEU A 712 -12.09 -1.10 15.87
N GLY A 713 -11.45 -2.27 15.72
CA GLY A 713 -11.19 -3.21 16.81
C GLY A 713 -12.13 -4.42 16.81
N GLN A 714 -11.92 -5.33 17.77
CA GLN A 714 -12.82 -6.47 17.99
C GLN A 714 -14.09 -6.02 18.73
N VAL A 715 -15.25 -6.23 18.11
CA VAL A 715 -16.54 -5.78 18.63
C VAL A 715 -17.52 -6.96 18.67
N MET A 716 -18.09 -7.21 19.85
CA MET A 716 -19.11 -8.25 20.07
C MET A 716 -20.44 -7.57 20.43
N LEU A 717 -21.40 -7.59 19.50
CA LEU A 717 -22.65 -6.83 19.61
C LEU A 717 -23.63 -7.43 20.64
N ASP A 718 -23.45 -8.69 21.02
CA ASP A 718 -24.29 -9.41 21.99
C ASP A 718 -23.77 -9.32 23.43
N ARG A 719 -22.78 -8.46 23.71
CA ARG A 719 -22.12 -8.43 25.02
C ARG A 719 -23.09 -8.16 26.16
N ASP A 720 -24.07 -7.31 25.90
CA ASP A 720 -25.14 -6.93 26.83
C ASP A 720 -26.19 -8.04 27.05
N LEU A 721 -26.19 -9.10 26.23
CA LEU A 721 -27.08 -10.26 26.37
C LEU A 721 -26.45 -11.37 27.23
N LEU A 722 -25.16 -11.25 27.57
CA LEU A 722 -24.47 -12.15 28.46
C LEU A 722 -24.61 -11.66 29.92
N PRO A 723 -24.75 -12.57 30.90
CA PRO A 723 -24.80 -12.19 32.32
C PRO A 723 -23.55 -11.38 32.70
N ALA A 724 -23.72 -10.28 33.44
CA ALA A 724 -22.59 -9.54 34.00
C ALA A 724 -21.75 -10.42 34.92
N CYS A 725 -20.43 -10.19 34.97
CA CYS A 725 -19.54 -10.83 35.93
C CYS A 725 -19.88 -10.43 37.37
#